data_AF-A0A7S1F5Z8-F1
#
_entry.id   AF-A0A7S1F5Z8-F1
#
_cell.length_a   1.000
_cell.length_b   1.000
_cell.length_c   1.000
_cell.angle_alpha   90.00
_cell.angle_beta   90.00
_cell.angle_gamma   90.00
#
_symmetry.space_group_name_H-M   'P 1'
#
loop_
_entity.id
_entity.type
_entity.pdbx_description
1 polymer ?
#
loop_
_entity_poly.entity_id
_entity_poly.type
_entity_poly.pdbx_seq_one_letter_code
_entity_poly.pdbx_strand_id
1 'polypeptide(L)'
;MRDELPYDLNVGGVPVCRAIMRVEDKVSGWSEKYQHITRAVGVKSGRYILLETIFSKPTQEKPVPVAVVCVRFTLDTMTSSLTYRFEQESVRHKVGGQSLAPSKYEYWLDRIISDKMQVRLLQSLATPFEETRLQSPPAVRDDREEPEEESEDEDDEELMLPASRAPYPGHVSEAEKLPLSTLLANIFDAADEEDELELTHKEVADLLYATPLGLEDWDIKLLLTHADEKTTGKIEYRPFVEQAPDVVQGLLSRRAAYDARKPTTRVSQEAIELCYGEEIEEVARAVREAFTAEDVNGKNTLSRHQFRSCLMSRQERVSIQEVQMLMQMCKEDEYGQVPYDDIVFLLQALRVDALHNALVETDISQLRIHLIMGMRRLGLVDRVMPIWDIKAVLLHADQLCLSRMQIHVILSIVHSNHFGQVDVEVFLRVACTVIPNIFDAALFMDKATTIAKEKADLLAKQEAEELQGITASIATKRRVDEDDIEDEKTNAPDREAVEKILQLLCNSVDDRHRQPPTLELQKFRDAMHHESVSQCQLSDAEMRGFLAEVAMERGEVLYVEHIRTWVPIIFELRKSRVYDGILAKDWSEGAAHLLDLSEHEAAFPLIEDSSRPSSANSHHQRASMSRCGSRSSRGSRRLSTALRRPSDARKMQRLASRSSDRPAMQSGARSFSRQNSFRSLARSNSNISGASSPSDMSQKSGR
;
A
#
# COMPACT_ATOMS: atom_id res chain seq x y z
N MET A 1 39.74 -7.52 21.88
CA MET A 1 40.74 -6.88 21.00
C MET A 1 41.27 -7.97 20.07
N ARG A 2 41.36 -7.74 18.76
CA ARG A 2 42.01 -8.71 17.87
C ARG A 2 43.52 -8.56 18.05
N ASP A 3 44.23 -9.67 18.15
CA ASP A 3 45.68 -9.67 18.31
C ASP A 3 46.34 -9.09 17.04
N GLU A 4 47.06 -7.98 17.20
CA GLU A 4 47.82 -7.38 16.10
C GLU A 4 49.09 -8.18 15.85
N LEU A 5 49.46 -8.36 14.58
CA LEU A 5 50.72 -9.02 14.25
C LEU A 5 51.91 -8.14 14.66
N PRO A 6 52.99 -8.72 15.21
CA PRO A 6 54.21 -7.97 15.50
C PRO A 6 54.75 -7.30 14.23
N TYR A 7 55.14 -6.02 14.32
CA TYR A 7 55.67 -5.24 13.20
C TYR A 7 56.92 -5.87 12.55
N ASP A 8 57.71 -6.58 13.35
CA ASP A 8 58.96 -7.24 12.92
C ASP A 8 58.74 -8.62 12.29
N LEU A 9 57.49 -9.11 12.26
CA LEU A 9 57.18 -10.41 11.67
C LEU A 9 57.45 -10.37 10.16
N ASN A 10 58.24 -11.33 9.68
CA ASN A 10 58.56 -11.47 8.27
C ASN A 10 57.74 -12.58 7.63
N VAL A 11 57.00 -12.27 6.57
CA VAL A 11 56.12 -13.21 5.87
C VAL A 11 56.53 -13.28 4.42
N GLY A 12 57.04 -14.44 3.98
CA GLY A 12 57.51 -14.63 2.61
C GLY A 12 58.56 -13.61 2.15
N GLY A 13 59.42 -13.15 3.05
CA GLY A 13 60.49 -12.18 2.76
C GLY A 13 60.06 -10.71 2.80
N VAL A 14 58.79 -10.41 3.10
CA VAL A 14 58.30 -9.03 3.31
C VAL A 14 57.99 -8.84 4.80
N PRO A 15 58.65 -7.88 5.49
CA PRO A 15 58.29 -7.55 6.86
C PRO A 15 56.93 -6.85 6.91
N VAL A 16 56.14 -7.14 7.95
CA VAL A 16 54.78 -6.59 8.14
C VAL A 16 54.79 -5.06 8.12
N CYS A 17 55.78 -4.41 8.72
CA CYS A 17 55.92 -2.95 8.67
C CYS A 17 55.96 -2.39 7.24
N ARG A 18 56.65 -3.06 6.31
CA ARG A 18 56.73 -2.66 4.91
C ARG A 18 55.42 -2.89 4.16
N ALA A 19 54.66 -3.91 4.54
CA ALA A 19 53.33 -4.16 4.00
C ALA A 19 52.34 -3.06 4.43
N ILE A 20 52.41 -2.61 5.69
CA ILE A 20 51.61 -1.50 6.21
C ILE A 20 51.93 -0.20 5.46
N MET A 21 53.22 0.16 5.35
CA MET A 21 53.64 1.37 4.62
C MET A 21 53.14 1.41 3.17
N ARG A 22 53.10 0.26 2.48
CA ARG A 22 52.57 0.19 1.10
C ARG A 22 51.08 0.48 1.03
N VAL A 23 50.31 0.06 2.03
CA VAL A 23 48.88 0.36 2.09
C VAL A 23 48.67 1.83 2.43
N GLU A 24 49.43 2.37 3.39
CA GLU A 24 49.35 3.78 3.78
C GLU A 24 49.70 4.73 2.62
N ASP A 25 50.76 4.44 1.87
CA ASP A 25 51.12 5.21 0.66
C ASP A 25 50.00 5.22 -0.38
N LYS A 26 49.21 4.14 -0.46
CA LYS A 26 48.10 4.06 -1.40
C LYS A 26 46.85 4.77 -0.90
N VAL A 27 46.57 4.65 0.39
CA VAL A 27 45.37 5.17 1.04
C VAL A 27 45.47 6.67 1.32
N SER A 28 46.67 7.20 1.55
CA SER A 28 46.90 8.63 1.75
C SER A 28 46.39 9.48 0.57
N GLY A 29 46.37 8.93 -0.64
CA GLY A 29 45.81 9.58 -1.84
C GLY A 29 44.32 9.35 -2.08
N TRP A 30 43.58 8.71 -1.17
CA TRP A 30 42.14 8.41 -1.37
C TRP A 30 41.23 9.56 -0.95
N SER A 31 41.56 10.26 0.14
CA SER A 31 40.83 11.44 0.59
C SER A 31 41.63 12.18 1.67
N GLU A 32 41.59 13.51 1.64
CA GLU A 32 42.15 14.38 2.69
C GLU A 32 41.16 14.59 3.85
N LYS A 33 39.88 14.28 3.63
CA LYS A 33 38.77 14.47 4.59
C LYS A 33 38.76 13.42 5.71
N TYR A 34 39.39 12.27 5.49
CA TYR A 34 39.33 11.12 6.39
C TYR A 34 40.68 10.85 7.05
N GLN A 35 40.66 10.64 8.37
CA GLN A 35 41.79 10.07 9.09
C GLN A 35 41.75 8.55 8.94
N HIS A 36 42.92 7.93 8.76
CA HIS A 36 43.03 6.49 8.59
C HIS A 36 44.13 5.87 9.44
N ILE A 37 43.90 4.62 9.87
CA ILE A 37 44.88 3.81 10.60
C ILE A 37 44.92 2.44 9.94
N THR A 38 46.12 1.97 9.57
CA THR A 38 46.32 0.65 8.97
C THR A 38 46.98 -0.30 9.95
N ARG A 39 46.44 -1.51 10.09
CA ARG A 39 46.99 -2.57 10.93
C ARG A 39 47.05 -3.91 10.21
N ALA A 40 47.96 -4.77 10.64
CA ALA A 40 48.06 -6.15 10.13
C ALA A 40 47.25 -7.10 11.02
N VAL A 41 46.27 -7.76 10.42
CA VAL A 41 45.27 -8.59 11.13
C VAL A 41 45.65 -10.07 11.13
N GLY A 42 46.40 -10.54 10.13
CA GLY A 42 46.74 -11.95 10.04
C GLY A 42 47.57 -12.32 8.83
N VAL A 43 48.04 -13.58 8.83
CA VAL A 43 48.76 -14.18 7.71
C VAL A 43 47.98 -15.39 7.21
N LYS A 44 47.74 -15.47 5.91
CA LYS A 44 47.10 -16.63 5.27
C LYS A 44 48.11 -17.42 4.45
N SER A 45 48.24 -18.71 4.75
CA SER A 45 49.08 -19.67 4.01
C SER A 45 50.57 -19.29 3.94
N GLY A 46 51.07 -18.47 4.87
CA GLY A 46 52.46 -17.98 4.89
C GLY A 46 52.84 -17.07 3.71
N ARG A 47 51.88 -16.70 2.86
CA ARG A 47 52.09 -15.97 1.59
C ARG A 47 51.32 -14.67 1.52
N TYR A 48 50.14 -14.61 2.14
CA TYR A 48 49.28 -13.45 2.08
C TYR A 48 49.27 -12.74 3.43
N ILE A 49 49.60 -11.46 3.43
CA ILE A 49 49.44 -10.59 4.59
C ILE A 49 48.07 -9.92 4.49
N LEU A 50 47.24 -10.11 5.51
CA LEU A 50 45.93 -9.49 5.63
C LEU A 50 46.07 -8.21 6.45
N LEU A 51 45.75 -7.08 5.82
CA LEU A 51 45.76 -5.77 6.48
C LEU A 51 44.34 -5.20 6.51
N GLU A 52 44.08 -4.35 7.49
CA GLU A 52 42.82 -3.65 7.66
C GLU A 52 43.13 -2.17 7.88
N THR A 53 42.52 -1.32 7.06
CA THR A 53 42.60 0.13 7.20
C THR A 53 41.23 0.64 7.62
N ILE A 54 41.22 1.41 8.70
CA ILE A 54 40.02 2.00 9.27
C ILE A 54 40.02 3.47 8.93
N PHE A 55 38.98 3.93 8.22
CA PHE A 55 38.74 5.33 7.92
C PHE A 55 37.74 5.92 8.90
N SER A 56 38.00 7.13 9.35
CA SER A 56 37.17 7.84 10.30
C SER A 56 37.19 9.35 10.04
N LYS A 57 36.11 10.03 10.43
CA LYS A 57 35.97 11.49 10.30
C LYS A 57 35.64 12.11 11.67
N PRO A 58 36.63 12.23 12.58
CA PRO A 58 36.42 12.91 13.84
C PRO A 58 36.18 14.41 13.60
N THR A 59 35.40 15.04 14.48
CA THR A 59 35.14 16.50 14.45
C THR A 59 35.56 17.13 15.77
N GLN A 60 35.74 18.45 15.81
CA GLN A 60 36.13 19.14 17.04
C GLN A 60 35.08 18.98 18.15
N GLU A 61 33.79 18.91 17.79
CA GLU A 61 32.67 18.69 18.70
C GLU A 61 32.51 17.21 19.12
N LYS A 62 32.88 16.27 18.24
CA LYS A 62 32.81 14.82 18.48
C LYS A 62 34.16 14.18 18.12
N PRO A 63 35.14 14.17 19.06
CA PRO A 63 36.47 13.63 18.80
C PRO A 63 36.45 12.11 18.56
N VAL A 64 35.41 11.43 19.05
CA VAL A 64 35.17 10.01 18.74
C VAL A 64 34.23 9.94 17.52
N PRO A 65 34.68 9.35 16.40
CA PRO A 65 33.88 9.25 15.19
C PRO A 65 32.64 8.37 15.42
N VAL A 66 31.48 8.85 14.98
CA VAL A 66 30.19 8.15 15.17
C VAL A 66 30.12 6.85 14.35
N ALA A 67 30.77 6.84 13.18
CA ALA A 67 30.90 5.68 12.31
C ALA A 67 32.31 5.64 11.70
N VAL A 68 32.76 4.44 11.35
CA VAL A 68 34.06 4.18 10.71
C VAL A 68 33.89 3.21 9.54
N VAL A 69 34.74 3.31 8.53
CA VAL A 69 34.76 2.38 7.39
C VAL A 69 35.97 1.47 7.47
N CYS A 70 35.75 0.16 7.37
CA CYS A 70 36.85 -0.82 7.38
C CYS A 70 37.12 -1.34 5.97
N VAL A 71 38.32 -1.09 5.44
CA VAL A 71 38.77 -1.62 4.16
C VAL A 71 39.81 -2.70 4.41
N ARG A 72 39.58 -3.89 3.85
CA ARG A 72 40.47 -5.04 4.02
C ARG A 72 41.38 -5.19 2.82
N PHE A 73 42.68 -5.12 3.07
CA PHE A 73 43.72 -5.32 2.08
C PHE A 73 44.32 -6.72 2.18
N THR A 74 44.72 -7.27 1.05
CA THR A 74 45.48 -8.52 0.96
C THR A 74 46.68 -8.28 0.06
N LEU A 75 47.87 -8.41 0.65
CA LEU A 75 49.15 -8.33 -0.04
C LEU A 75 49.70 -9.73 -0.29
N ASP A 76 49.92 -10.08 -1.55
CA ASP A 76 50.65 -11.30 -1.92
C ASP A 76 52.16 -11.01 -1.91
N THR A 77 52.90 -11.68 -1.03
CA THR A 77 54.34 -11.44 -0.84
C THR A 77 55.19 -11.92 -2.02
N MET A 78 54.69 -12.90 -2.79
CA MET A 78 55.40 -13.43 -3.96
C MET A 78 55.26 -12.52 -5.17
N THR A 79 54.04 -12.06 -5.46
CA THR A 79 53.75 -11.22 -6.64
C THR A 79 53.82 -9.73 -6.36
N SER A 80 53.96 -9.33 -5.08
CA SER A 80 53.80 -7.95 -4.62
C SER A 80 52.46 -7.30 -5.03
N SER A 81 51.44 -8.10 -5.37
CA SER A 81 50.14 -7.57 -5.77
C SER A 81 49.29 -7.24 -4.54
N LEU A 82 48.69 -6.04 -4.57
CA LEU A 82 47.82 -5.54 -3.51
C LEU A 82 46.37 -5.54 -4.01
N THR A 83 45.51 -6.20 -3.26
CA THR A 83 44.06 -6.22 -3.51
C THR A 83 43.32 -5.69 -2.29
N TYR A 84 42.16 -5.08 -2.50
CA TYR A 84 41.34 -4.55 -1.41
C TYR A 84 39.86 -4.81 -1.64
N ARG A 85 39.11 -4.75 -0.56
CA ARG A 85 37.64 -4.79 -0.55
C ARG A 85 37.12 -3.90 0.57
N PHE A 86 36.03 -3.21 0.31
CA PHE A 86 35.29 -2.51 1.35
C PHE A 86 34.58 -3.53 2.25
N GLU A 87 34.18 -3.10 3.45
CA GLU A 87 33.38 -3.93 4.33
C GLU A 87 32.03 -4.26 3.70
N GLN A 88 31.53 -5.47 3.96
CA GLN A 88 30.22 -5.96 3.47
C GLN A 88 30.07 -6.06 1.95
N GLU A 89 31.10 -5.75 1.16
CA GLU A 89 31.10 -5.93 -0.29
C GLU A 89 31.75 -7.25 -0.75
N SER A 90 31.20 -7.80 -1.85
CA SER A 90 31.70 -9.01 -2.50
C SER A 90 32.84 -8.73 -3.50
N VAL A 91 32.86 -7.52 -4.07
CA VAL A 91 33.81 -7.13 -5.13
C VAL A 91 35.22 -6.94 -4.57
N ARG A 92 36.22 -7.47 -5.28
CA ARG A 92 37.64 -7.29 -4.96
C ARG A 92 38.32 -6.45 -6.02
N HIS A 93 39.00 -5.41 -5.59
CA HIS A 93 39.73 -4.51 -6.46
C HIS A 93 41.22 -4.80 -6.41
N LYS A 94 41.90 -4.60 -7.55
CA LYS A 94 43.36 -4.75 -7.66
C LYS A 94 44.00 -3.39 -7.88
N VAL A 95 44.94 -3.03 -7.01
CA VAL A 95 45.69 -1.78 -7.11
C VAL A 95 46.55 -1.79 -8.37
N GLY A 96 46.37 -0.80 -9.25
CA GLY A 96 47.06 -0.72 -10.55
C GLY A 96 46.38 -1.48 -11.70
N GLY A 97 45.18 -2.04 -11.49
CA GLY A 97 44.36 -2.69 -12.52
C GLY A 97 42.91 -2.21 -12.48
N GLN A 98 41.95 -3.15 -12.37
CA GLN A 98 40.53 -2.87 -12.14
C GLN A 98 40.29 -2.28 -10.74
N SER A 99 40.67 -1.03 -10.56
CA SER A 99 40.45 -0.24 -9.34
C SER A 99 39.40 0.81 -9.59
N LEU A 100 38.80 1.33 -8.52
CA LEU A 100 37.99 2.53 -8.60
C LEU A 100 38.80 3.71 -9.14
N ALA A 101 38.13 4.61 -9.87
CA ALA A 101 38.73 5.86 -10.31
C ALA A 101 39.17 6.70 -9.09
N PRO A 102 40.30 7.43 -9.15
CA PRO A 102 40.83 8.20 -8.02
C PRO A 102 39.82 9.14 -7.35
N SER A 103 38.90 9.73 -8.10
CA SER A 103 37.88 10.64 -7.57
C SER A 103 36.68 9.94 -6.92
N LYS A 104 36.61 8.60 -6.96
CA LYS A 104 35.46 7.83 -6.45
C LYS A 104 35.69 7.25 -5.06
N TYR A 105 36.93 7.22 -4.55
CA TYR A 105 37.21 6.66 -3.23
C TYR A 105 36.45 7.40 -2.12
N GLU A 106 36.49 8.73 -2.12
CA GLU A 106 35.78 9.54 -1.12
C GLU A 106 34.26 9.33 -1.19
N TYR A 107 33.69 9.28 -2.39
CA TYR A 107 32.27 9.00 -2.60
C TYR A 107 31.86 7.65 -1.99
N TRP A 108 32.67 6.60 -2.17
CA TRP A 108 32.40 5.29 -1.59
C TRP A 108 32.50 5.30 -0.05
N LEU A 109 33.50 6.00 0.51
CA LEU A 109 33.61 6.17 1.97
C LEU A 109 32.40 6.93 2.55
N ASP A 110 31.99 8.02 1.91
CA ASP A 110 30.81 8.80 2.29
C ASP A 110 29.54 7.94 2.22
N ARG A 111 29.37 7.13 1.15
CA ARG A 111 28.23 6.22 0.99
C ARG A 111 28.14 5.21 2.13
N ILE A 112 29.23 4.49 2.42
CA ILE A 112 29.24 3.46 3.48
C ILE A 112 28.98 4.07 4.87
N ILE A 113 29.51 5.27 5.14
CA ILE A 113 29.23 5.98 6.39
C ILE A 113 27.76 6.40 6.48
N SER A 114 27.21 6.93 5.39
CA SER A 114 25.78 7.28 5.31
C SER A 114 24.90 6.07 5.58
N ASP A 115 25.18 4.94 4.93
CA ASP A 115 24.44 3.68 5.12
C ASP A 115 24.52 3.21 6.58
N LYS A 116 25.71 3.27 7.20
CA LYS A 116 25.87 2.94 8.63
C LYS A 116 25.13 3.88 9.57
N MET A 117 25.06 5.17 9.24
CA MET A 117 24.30 6.16 10.01
C MET A 117 22.80 5.89 9.91
N GLN A 118 22.30 5.54 8.72
CA GLN A 118 20.90 5.14 8.53
C GLN A 118 20.57 3.87 9.31
N VAL A 119 21.40 2.83 9.24
CA VAL A 119 21.20 1.60 10.03
C VAL A 119 21.21 1.89 11.53
N ARG A 120 22.10 2.77 11.99
CA ARG A 120 22.16 3.18 13.40
C ARG A 120 20.93 3.95 13.82
N LEU A 121 20.37 4.79 12.95
CA LEU A 121 19.10 5.48 13.19
C LEU A 121 17.95 4.47 13.33
N LEU A 122 17.90 3.46 12.46
CA LEU A 122 16.91 2.38 12.50
C LEU A 122 17.08 1.47 13.73
N GLN A 123 18.28 1.35 14.29
CA GLN A 123 18.60 0.52 15.45
C GLN A 123 18.72 1.33 16.77
N SER A 124 18.41 2.63 16.75
CA SER A 124 18.46 3.47 17.93
C SER A 124 17.34 3.09 18.89
N LEU A 125 17.65 2.23 19.86
CA LEU A 125 16.76 1.89 20.98
C LEU A 125 16.80 2.94 22.09
N ALA A 126 17.52 4.05 21.87
CA ALA A 126 17.62 5.12 22.84
C ALA A 126 16.23 5.72 23.06
N THR A 127 15.79 5.70 24.32
CA THR A 127 14.53 6.35 24.70
C THR A 127 14.77 7.85 24.87
N PRO A 128 13.74 8.72 24.74
CA PRO A 128 13.87 10.16 25.02
C PRO A 128 14.45 10.46 26.43
N PHE A 129 14.30 9.50 27.35
CA PHE A 129 14.88 9.53 28.68
C PHE A 129 16.43 9.40 28.70
N GLU A 130 17.02 8.67 27.76
CA GLU A 130 18.48 8.52 27.68
C GLU A 130 19.15 9.72 27.01
N GLU A 131 18.45 10.38 26.09
CA GLU A 131 18.92 11.59 25.40
C GLU A 131 19.07 12.79 26.35
N THR A 132 18.18 12.91 27.33
CA THR A 132 18.20 14.00 28.33
C THR A 132 19.28 13.83 29.40
N ARG A 133 19.88 12.64 29.54
CA ARG A 133 20.96 12.36 30.51
C ARG A 133 22.37 12.73 30.02
N LEU A 134 22.55 12.92 28.71
CA LEU A 134 23.85 13.15 28.07
C LEU A 134 24.04 14.58 27.60
N GLN A 135 23.18 15.53 28.00
CA GLN A 135 23.43 16.94 27.73
C GLN A 135 24.76 17.35 28.38
N SER A 136 25.73 17.71 27.54
CA SER A 136 27.01 18.25 27.98
C SER A 136 26.75 19.45 28.90
N PRO A 137 27.54 19.63 29.97
CA PRO A 137 27.46 20.83 30.80
C PRO A 137 27.52 22.07 29.90
N PRO A 138 26.67 23.09 30.13
CA PRO A 138 26.70 24.30 29.34
C PRO A 138 28.12 24.85 29.33
N ALA A 139 28.65 25.12 28.13
CA ALA A 139 29.97 25.72 27.99
C ALA A 139 29.99 27.00 28.82
N VAL A 140 30.92 27.07 29.77
CA VAL A 140 31.20 28.30 30.52
C VAL A 140 31.61 29.32 29.48
N ARG A 141 30.69 30.23 29.13
CA ARG A 141 31.01 31.43 28.38
C ARG A 141 31.87 32.29 29.31
N ASP A 142 33.12 32.49 28.92
CA ASP A 142 34.03 33.44 29.56
C ASP A 142 33.64 34.83 29.04
N ASP A 143 32.58 35.40 29.62
CA ASP A 143 32.08 36.73 29.27
C ASP A 143 33.05 37.78 29.83
N ARG A 144 34.04 38.13 29.01
CA ARG A 144 34.79 39.39 29.11
C ARG A 144 34.57 40.21 27.85
N GLU A 145 33.44 40.89 27.78
CA GLU A 145 33.27 42.05 26.90
C GLU A 145 32.63 43.19 27.70
N GLU A 146 33.15 44.39 27.44
CA GLU A 146 32.99 45.65 28.17
C GLU A 146 31.58 46.26 28.02
N PRO A 147 31.14 47.14 28.94
CA PRO A 147 29.82 47.76 28.85
C PRO A 147 29.85 49.01 27.96
N GLU A 148 28.87 49.13 27.07
CA GLU A 148 28.48 50.41 26.47
C GLU A 148 27.19 50.92 27.12
N GLU A 149 27.18 52.23 27.32
CA GLU A 149 26.26 53.04 28.12
C GLU A 149 24.95 53.40 27.36
N GLU A 150 24.00 53.95 28.14
CA GLU A 150 22.82 54.74 27.72
C GLU A 150 21.61 53.94 27.20
N SER A 151 20.36 54.16 27.62
CA SER A 151 19.74 55.21 28.46
C SER A 151 18.30 54.80 28.84
N GLU A 152 17.94 55.12 30.08
CA GLU A 152 16.65 55.57 30.63
C GLU A 152 15.37 55.37 29.78
N ASP A 153 14.38 54.67 30.37
CA ASP A 153 13.14 55.32 30.79
C ASP A 153 12.40 54.46 31.83
N GLU A 154 11.92 55.16 32.84
CA GLU A 154 11.28 54.74 34.08
C GLU A 154 9.83 54.28 33.83
N ASP A 155 9.37 53.26 34.57
CA ASP A 155 8.11 53.35 35.32
C ASP A 155 8.01 52.17 36.30
N ASP A 156 8.06 52.52 37.58
CA ASP A 156 7.90 51.67 38.75
C ASP A 156 6.46 51.14 38.88
N GLU A 157 6.29 49.83 39.14
CA GLU A 157 5.41 49.39 40.22
C GLU A 157 5.98 48.15 40.93
N GLU A 158 6.33 48.39 42.17
CA GLU A 158 6.91 47.53 43.19
C GLU A 158 5.84 46.61 43.81
N LEU A 159 6.05 45.28 43.84
CA LEU A 159 5.44 44.42 44.86
C LEU A 159 6.26 43.12 45.10
N MET A 160 7.21 43.28 46.02
CA MET A 160 7.71 42.33 47.02
C MET A 160 7.85 40.84 46.68
N LEU A 161 9.11 40.41 46.65
CA LEU A 161 9.58 39.05 46.99
C LEU A 161 9.23 38.70 48.46
N PRO A 162 9.26 37.41 48.86
CA PRO A 162 10.56 36.83 49.24
C PRO A 162 10.80 35.41 48.73
N ALA A 163 11.99 35.21 48.19
CA ALA A 163 12.61 33.91 48.05
C ALA A 163 12.90 33.28 49.43
N SER A 164 12.58 31.99 49.57
CA SER A 164 13.19 31.10 50.57
C SER A 164 13.30 29.67 50.04
N ARG A 165 14.52 29.34 49.59
CA ARG A 165 15.28 28.10 49.86
C ARG A 165 14.49 26.84 50.27
N ALA A 166 14.38 25.92 49.30
CA ALA A 166 14.51 24.43 49.35
C ALA A 166 13.64 23.61 50.34
N PRO A 167 13.46 22.28 50.19
CA PRO A 167 13.91 21.31 49.16
C PRO A 167 12.75 20.51 48.51
N TYR A 168 12.99 19.88 47.36
CA TYR A 168 12.12 18.81 46.86
C TYR A 168 12.08 17.64 47.85
N PRO A 169 10.90 17.05 48.09
CA PRO A 169 10.80 15.60 47.96
C PRO A 169 9.56 15.18 47.17
N GLY A 170 9.80 14.14 46.36
CA GLY A 170 8.85 13.40 45.54
C GLY A 170 7.39 13.41 46.01
N HIS A 171 6.56 13.98 45.16
CA HIS A 171 5.26 13.43 44.80
C HIS A 171 4.93 14.00 43.43
N VAL A 172 5.38 13.32 42.36
CA VAL A 172 4.56 13.32 41.14
C VAL A 172 3.37 12.45 41.51
N SER A 173 2.41 13.07 42.20
CA SER A 173 1.06 12.53 42.27
C SER A 173 0.66 12.22 40.84
N GLU A 174 0.04 11.05 40.63
CA GLU A 174 -0.77 10.76 39.45
C GLU A 174 -1.52 12.02 39.06
N ALA A 175 -0.97 12.79 38.12
CA ALA A 175 -1.69 13.88 37.51
C ALA A 175 -2.87 13.18 36.86
N GLU A 176 -4.07 13.51 37.33
CA GLU A 176 -5.33 13.01 36.81
C GLU A 176 -5.20 12.98 35.29
N LYS A 177 -5.08 11.78 34.71
CA LYS A 177 -5.01 11.62 33.27
C LYS A 177 -6.31 12.21 32.75
N LEU A 178 -6.23 13.41 32.16
CA LEU A 178 -7.37 14.04 31.52
C LEU A 178 -8.01 12.99 30.61
N PRO A 179 -9.36 12.90 30.59
CA PRO A 179 -10.01 11.97 29.69
C PRO A 179 -9.53 12.25 28.26
N LEU A 180 -9.28 11.18 27.50
CA LEU A 180 -8.64 11.26 26.18
C LEU A 180 -9.30 12.29 25.26
N SER A 181 -10.64 12.42 25.34
CA SER A 181 -11.40 13.43 24.61
C SER A 181 -10.97 14.87 24.96
N THR A 182 -10.83 15.20 26.25
CA THR A 182 -10.38 16.52 26.70
C THR A 182 -8.92 16.76 26.37
N LEU A 183 -8.08 15.72 26.46
CA LEU A 183 -6.68 15.82 26.06
C LEU A 183 -6.54 16.17 24.57
N LEU A 184 -7.21 15.42 23.68
CA LEU A 184 -7.16 15.66 22.25
C LEU A 184 -7.76 17.02 21.88
N ALA A 185 -8.90 17.41 22.47
CA ALA A 185 -9.48 18.74 22.26
C ALA A 185 -8.48 19.85 22.61
N ASN A 186 -7.87 19.79 23.80
CA ASN A 186 -6.90 20.81 24.23
C ASN A 186 -5.65 20.86 23.33
N ILE A 187 -5.17 19.72 22.84
CA ILE A 187 -3.99 19.66 21.97
C ILE A 187 -4.29 20.30 20.61
N PHE A 188 -5.44 19.98 20.02
CA PHE A 188 -5.81 20.50 18.72
C PHE A 188 -6.22 21.97 18.78
N ASP A 189 -6.97 22.38 19.81
CA ASP A 189 -7.32 23.79 20.05
C ASP A 189 -6.05 24.64 20.27
N ALA A 190 -5.00 24.08 20.90
CA ALA A 190 -3.73 24.78 21.09
C ALA A 190 -2.88 24.88 19.82
N ALA A 191 -3.07 23.96 18.87
CA ALA A 191 -2.36 23.96 17.58
C ALA A 191 -3.05 24.88 16.54
N ASP A 192 -4.34 25.13 16.71
CA ASP A 192 -5.15 26.05 15.88
C ASP A 192 -4.99 27.50 16.36
N GLU A 193 -3.79 28.06 16.21
CA GLU A 193 -3.45 29.42 16.70
C GLU A 193 -4.35 30.53 16.12
N GLU A 194 -4.93 30.29 14.95
CA GLU A 194 -5.78 31.24 14.22
C GLU A 194 -7.29 31.02 14.43
N ASP A 195 -7.69 30.02 15.24
CA ASP A 195 -9.09 29.61 15.46
C ASP A 195 -9.85 29.32 14.14
N GLU A 196 -9.16 28.79 13.12
CA GLU A 196 -9.75 28.48 11.81
C GLU A 196 -10.62 27.21 11.85
N LEU A 197 -10.45 26.37 12.88
CA LEU A 197 -11.05 25.04 13.03
C LEU A 197 -10.62 24.05 11.94
N GLU A 198 -9.55 24.37 11.22
CA GLU A 198 -9.01 23.59 10.12
C GLU A 198 -7.50 23.46 10.28
N LEU A 199 -7.00 22.23 10.17
CA LEU A 199 -5.57 21.94 10.18
C LEU A 199 -5.18 21.19 8.91
N THR A 200 -3.96 21.35 8.44
CA THR A 200 -3.41 20.54 7.35
C THR A 200 -3.28 19.08 7.80
N HIS A 201 -3.30 18.15 6.83
CA HIS A 201 -3.11 16.73 7.13
C HIS A 201 -1.82 16.47 7.91
N LYS A 202 -0.72 17.14 7.52
CA LYS A 202 0.58 17.05 8.18
C LYS A 202 0.51 17.49 9.65
N GLU A 203 -0.11 18.63 9.95
CA GLU A 203 -0.27 19.11 11.33
C GLU A 203 -1.05 18.12 12.19
N VAL A 204 -2.18 17.62 11.67
CA VAL A 204 -2.97 16.59 12.37
C VAL A 204 -2.14 15.34 12.64
N ALA A 205 -1.38 14.86 11.66
CA ALA A 205 -0.50 13.71 11.82
C ALA A 205 0.59 13.97 12.88
N ASP A 206 1.29 15.10 12.79
CA ASP A 206 2.37 15.48 13.72
C ASP A 206 1.86 15.57 15.17
N LEU A 207 0.66 16.13 15.38
CA LEU A 207 0.02 16.16 16.70
C LEU A 207 -0.26 14.75 17.25
N LEU A 208 -0.77 13.85 16.42
CA LEU A 208 -1.05 12.46 16.83
C LEU A 208 0.25 11.68 17.12
N TYR A 209 1.30 11.86 16.33
CA TYR A 209 2.60 11.23 16.58
C TYR A 209 3.30 11.80 17.82
N ALA A 210 3.12 13.09 18.10
CA ALA A 210 3.64 13.72 19.32
C ALA A 210 2.85 13.32 20.58
N THR A 211 1.59 12.90 20.41
CA THR A 211 0.72 12.50 21.53
C THR A 211 0.96 11.04 21.93
N PRO A 212 1.23 10.71 23.20
CA PRO A 212 1.47 9.34 23.64
C PRO A 212 0.17 8.54 23.75
N LEU A 213 -0.43 8.19 22.61
CA LEU A 213 -1.69 7.43 22.52
C LEU A 213 -1.52 5.93 22.76
N GLY A 214 -0.28 5.43 22.75
CA GLY A 214 0.01 3.99 22.84
C GLY A 214 -0.31 3.21 21.56
N LEU A 215 -0.48 3.92 20.44
CA LEU A 215 -0.74 3.38 19.12
C LEU A 215 0.57 3.10 18.36
N GLU A 216 0.61 2.02 17.58
CA GLU A 216 1.69 1.80 16.61
C GLU A 216 1.49 2.72 15.38
N ASP A 217 2.54 2.89 14.56
CA ASP A 217 2.51 3.73 13.36
C ASP A 217 1.33 3.40 12.42
N TRP A 218 1.06 2.10 12.20
CA TRP A 218 -0.08 1.66 11.40
C TRP A 218 -1.43 2.01 12.04
N ASP A 219 -1.54 1.99 13.36
CA ASP A 219 -2.78 2.38 14.06
C ASP A 219 -3.05 3.87 13.93
N ILE A 220 -2.02 4.71 13.97
CA ILE A 220 -2.14 6.16 13.75
C ILE A 220 -2.60 6.42 12.32
N LYS A 221 -2.02 5.74 11.32
CA LYS A 221 -2.47 5.82 9.93
C LYS A 221 -3.93 5.37 9.78
N LEU A 222 -4.33 4.25 10.39
CA LEU A 222 -5.73 3.82 10.40
C LEU A 222 -6.65 4.86 11.03
N LEU A 223 -6.27 5.45 12.17
CA LEU A 223 -7.03 6.53 12.80
C LEU A 223 -7.21 7.72 11.84
N LEU A 224 -6.14 8.14 11.15
CA LEU A 224 -6.18 9.24 10.18
C LEU A 224 -7.09 8.96 8.97
N THR A 225 -7.42 7.71 8.64
CA THR A 225 -8.40 7.41 7.58
C THR A 225 -9.81 7.87 7.89
N HIS A 226 -10.12 8.10 9.17
CA HIS A 226 -11.41 8.66 9.62
C HIS A 226 -11.47 10.20 9.53
N ALA A 227 -10.36 10.86 9.22
CA ALA A 227 -10.34 12.29 9.03
C ALA A 227 -10.92 12.66 7.64
N ASP A 228 -11.98 13.47 7.65
CA ASP A 228 -12.58 14.00 6.42
C ASP A 228 -11.75 15.17 5.90
N GLU A 229 -11.01 14.90 4.83
CA GLU A 229 -10.17 15.87 4.16
C GLU A 229 -10.93 16.58 3.05
N LYS A 230 -10.88 17.92 3.07
CA LYS A 230 -11.49 18.77 2.04
C LYS A 230 -10.70 18.76 0.75
N THR A 231 -11.30 19.32 -0.31
CA THR A 231 -10.60 19.54 -1.60
C THR A 231 -9.39 20.47 -1.47
N THR A 232 -9.30 21.25 -0.40
CA THR A 232 -8.18 22.14 -0.08
C THR A 232 -6.99 21.41 0.56
N GLY A 233 -7.15 20.13 0.94
CA GLY A 233 -6.13 19.39 1.71
C GLY A 233 -6.17 19.63 3.23
N LYS A 234 -7.07 20.50 3.70
CA LYS A 234 -7.30 20.76 5.13
C LYS A 234 -8.36 19.81 5.71
N ILE A 235 -8.29 19.58 7.02
CA ILE A 235 -9.16 18.73 7.82
C ILE A 235 -9.89 19.59 8.85
N GLU A 236 -11.22 19.50 8.88
CA GLU A 236 -11.99 20.01 10.02
C GLU A 236 -11.77 19.08 11.22
N TYR A 237 -10.93 19.49 12.17
CA TYR A 237 -10.46 18.56 13.20
C TYR A 237 -11.51 18.26 14.29
N ARG A 238 -12.53 19.11 14.48
CA ARG A 238 -13.53 18.91 15.55
C ARG A 238 -14.31 17.59 15.43
N PRO A 239 -14.97 17.27 14.30
CA PRO A 239 -15.64 15.98 14.14
C PRO A 239 -14.70 14.78 14.29
N PHE A 240 -13.43 14.96 13.87
CA PHE A 240 -12.40 13.94 14.01
C PHE A 240 -12.03 13.71 15.49
N VAL A 241 -11.76 14.78 16.25
CA VAL A 241 -11.42 14.73 17.68
C VAL A 241 -12.57 14.17 18.52
N GLU A 242 -13.83 14.45 18.15
CA GLU A 242 -15.01 13.88 18.82
C GLU A 242 -15.08 12.36 18.66
N GLN A 243 -14.72 11.82 17.49
CA GLN A 243 -14.77 10.39 17.17
C GLN A 243 -13.51 9.63 17.59
N ALA A 244 -12.36 10.31 17.62
CA ALA A 244 -11.05 9.71 17.84
C ALA A 244 -10.95 8.83 19.10
N PRO A 245 -11.50 9.20 20.28
CA PRO A 245 -11.38 8.37 21.48
C PRO A 245 -11.93 6.95 21.32
N ASP A 246 -13.09 6.81 20.67
CA ASP A 246 -13.74 5.51 20.45
C ASP A 246 -12.92 4.67 19.46
N VAL A 247 -12.39 5.31 18.40
CA VAL A 247 -11.54 4.65 17.40
C VAL A 247 -10.21 4.21 18.01
N VAL A 248 -9.55 5.06 18.80
CA VAL A 248 -8.29 4.77 19.51
C VAL A 248 -8.49 3.58 20.46
N GLN A 249 -9.56 3.59 21.25
CA GLN A 249 -9.85 2.47 22.15
C GLN A 249 -10.11 1.16 21.39
N GLY A 250 -10.81 1.23 20.26
CA GLY A 250 -11.02 0.10 19.37
C GLY A 250 -9.72 -0.46 18.78
N LEU A 251 -8.81 0.42 18.33
CA LEU A 251 -7.48 0.05 17.82
C LEU A 251 -6.63 -0.61 18.90
N LEU A 252 -6.53 -0.01 20.09
CA LEU A 252 -5.78 -0.58 21.22
C LEU A 252 -6.31 -1.96 21.63
N SER A 253 -7.63 -2.12 21.67
CA SER A 253 -8.26 -3.41 22.01
C SER A 253 -7.95 -4.49 20.97
N ARG A 254 -7.99 -4.13 19.68
CA ARG A 254 -7.63 -5.04 18.57
C ARG A 254 -6.14 -5.38 18.60
N ARG A 255 -5.26 -4.40 18.82
CA ARG A 255 -3.81 -4.59 18.92
C ARG A 255 -3.45 -5.52 20.07
N ALA A 256 -4.05 -5.36 21.24
CA ALA A 256 -3.84 -6.27 22.37
C ALA A 256 -4.24 -7.72 22.05
N ALA A 257 -5.34 -7.93 21.33
CA ALA A 257 -5.75 -9.26 20.87
C ALA A 257 -4.84 -9.81 19.76
N TYR A 258 -4.32 -8.94 18.90
CA TYR A 258 -3.40 -9.30 17.83
C TYR A 258 -2.01 -9.66 18.36
N ASP A 259 -1.46 -8.93 19.33
CA ASP A 259 -0.13 -9.19 19.88
C ASP A 259 0.00 -10.59 20.49
N ALA A 260 -1.08 -11.16 20.99
CA ALA A 260 -1.13 -12.55 21.46
C ALA A 260 -0.95 -13.59 20.32
N ARG A 261 -1.23 -13.21 19.07
CA ARG A 261 -1.19 -14.04 17.86
C ARG A 261 -0.18 -13.53 16.82
N LYS A 262 0.54 -12.46 17.12
CA LYS A 262 1.38 -11.72 16.17
C LYS A 262 2.36 -12.67 15.49
N PRO A 263 2.41 -12.70 14.15
CA PRO A 263 3.33 -13.56 13.44
C PRO A 263 4.76 -13.17 13.78
N THR A 264 5.58 -14.19 14.09
CA THR A 264 7.02 -14.01 14.30
C THR A 264 7.76 -13.82 12.97
N THR A 265 7.17 -14.29 11.89
CA THR A 265 7.71 -14.18 10.53
C THR A 265 7.63 -12.75 10.02
N ARG A 266 8.76 -12.22 9.57
CA ARG A 266 8.82 -10.92 8.90
C ARG A 266 8.83 -11.10 7.39
N VAL A 267 7.82 -10.56 6.74
CA VAL A 267 7.79 -10.32 5.29
C VAL A 267 8.88 -9.33 4.87
N SER A 268 9.65 -9.68 3.83
CA SER A 268 10.66 -8.81 3.22
C SER A 268 10.12 -8.11 1.97
N GLN A 269 10.73 -6.98 1.62
CA GLN A 269 10.43 -6.26 0.37
C GLN A 269 10.64 -7.13 -0.87
N GLU A 270 11.73 -7.92 -0.88
CA GLU A 270 12.05 -8.84 -1.97
C GLU A 270 10.96 -9.90 -2.18
N ALA A 271 10.35 -10.38 -1.08
CA ALA A 271 9.24 -11.33 -1.16
C ALA A 271 7.99 -10.67 -1.76
N ILE A 272 7.70 -9.41 -1.41
CA ILE A 272 6.62 -8.63 -2.04
C ILE A 272 6.88 -8.43 -3.52
N GLU A 273 8.09 -8.03 -3.90
CA GLU A 273 8.46 -7.83 -5.31
C GLU A 273 8.34 -9.14 -6.11
N LEU A 274 8.77 -10.26 -5.53
CA LEU A 274 8.68 -11.56 -6.17
C LEU A 274 7.23 -12.03 -6.36
N CYS A 275 6.36 -11.79 -5.38
CA CYS A 275 4.98 -12.26 -5.38
C CYS A 275 4.01 -11.31 -6.09
N TYR A 276 4.17 -10.01 -5.90
CA TYR A 276 3.25 -8.96 -6.34
C TYR A 276 3.90 -7.93 -7.27
N GLY A 277 5.17 -8.08 -7.65
CA GLY A 277 5.88 -7.07 -8.45
C GLY A 277 5.22 -6.75 -9.79
N GLU A 278 4.77 -7.77 -10.53
CA GLU A 278 4.05 -7.56 -11.80
C GLU A 278 2.73 -6.81 -11.60
N GLU A 279 1.94 -7.21 -10.59
CA GLU A 279 0.68 -6.54 -10.21
C GLU A 279 0.94 -5.07 -9.84
N ILE A 280 1.94 -4.82 -8.97
CA ILE A 280 2.29 -3.49 -8.48
C ILE A 280 2.75 -2.59 -9.63
N GLU A 281 3.57 -3.10 -10.56
CA GLU A 281 4.04 -2.31 -11.70
C GLU A 281 2.89 -1.95 -12.65
N GLU A 282 1.94 -2.86 -12.90
CA GLU A 282 0.77 -2.56 -13.72
C GLU A 282 -0.17 -1.54 -13.05
N VAL A 283 -0.36 -1.65 -11.73
CA VAL A 283 -1.10 -0.65 -10.95
C VAL A 283 -0.38 0.71 -11.02
N ALA A 284 0.93 0.73 -10.75
CA ALA A 284 1.74 1.94 -10.80
C ALA A 284 1.72 2.59 -12.18
N ARG A 285 1.80 1.80 -13.27
CA ARG A 285 1.68 2.29 -14.65
C ARG A 285 0.34 2.98 -14.89
N ALA A 286 -0.77 2.32 -14.56
CA ALA A 286 -2.12 2.86 -14.77
C ALA A 286 -2.37 4.15 -13.96
N VAL A 287 -1.85 4.21 -12.73
CA VAL A 287 -1.94 5.37 -11.85
C VAL A 287 -1.02 6.51 -12.32
N ARG A 288 0.23 6.23 -12.74
CA ARG A 288 1.15 7.24 -13.30
C ARG A 288 0.61 7.90 -14.56
N GLU A 289 -0.10 7.15 -15.40
CA GLU A 289 -0.81 7.71 -16.56
C GLU A 289 -1.85 8.76 -16.12
N ALA A 290 -2.58 8.49 -15.03
CA ALA A 290 -3.53 9.45 -14.47
C ALA A 290 -2.82 10.66 -13.82
N PHE A 291 -1.71 10.44 -13.10
CA PHE A 291 -0.91 11.53 -12.53
C PHE A 291 -0.33 12.45 -13.61
N THR A 292 0.26 11.88 -14.66
CA THR A 292 0.86 12.64 -15.77
C THR A 292 -0.20 13.43 -16.55
N ALA A 293 -1.43 12.92 -16.63
CA ALA A 293 -2.52 13.63 -17.27
C ALA A 293 -2.97 14.88 -16.46
N GLU A 294 -2.85 14.83 -15.13
CA GLU A 294 -3.20 15.91 -14.22
C GLU A 294 -2.03 16.90 -14.00
N ASP A 295 -0.78 16.42 -14.04
CA ASP A 295 0.44 17.24 -13.97
C ASP A 295 0.79 17.88 -15.33
N VAL A 296 -0.04 18.83 -15.74
CA VAL A 296 0.13 19.59 -17.00
C VAL A 296 1.49 20.30 -17.09
N ASN A 297 2.12 20.60 -15.95
CA ASN A 297 3.38 21.33 -15.89
C ASN A 297 4.62 20.43 -15.83
N GLY A 298 4.46 19.11 -15.68
CA GLY A 298 5.56 18.16 -15.56
C GLY A 298 6.46 18.44 -14.35
N LYS A 299 5.86 18.81 -13.21
CA LYS A 299 6.58 19.06 -11.95
C LYS A 299 6.92 17.78 -11.19
N ASN A 300 6.35 16.64 -11.56
CA ASN A 300 6.39 15.37 -10.83
C ASN A 300 5.80 15.45 -9.42
N THR A 301 4.95 16.44 -9.18
CA THR A 301 4.24 16.63 -7.92
C THR A 301 2.78 16.98 -8.19
N LEU A 302 1.89 16.56 -7.29
CA LEU A 302 0.46 16.86 -7.34
C LEU A 302 0.00 17.38 -5.99
N SER A 303 -1.03 18.21 -5.96
CA SER A 303 -1.72 18.46 -4.68
C SER A 303 -2.29 17.15 -4.14
N ARG A 304 -2.37 17.04 -2.82
CA ARG A 304 -2.90 15.86 -2.14
C ARG A 304 -4.30 15.46 -2.64
N HIS A 305 -5.17 16.44 -2.91
CA HIS A 305 -6.48 16.21 -3.52
C HIS A 305 -6.40 15.63 -4.94
N GLN A 306 -5.54 16.18 -5.81
CA GLN A 306 -5.34 15.67 -7.17
C GLN A 306 -4.78 14.25 -7.15
N PHE A 307 -3.79 13.98 -6.29
CA PHE A 307 -3.22 12.66 -6.10
C PHE A 307 -4.29 11.63 -5.70
N ARG A 308 -5.14 11.97 -4.70
CA ARG A 308 -6.28 11.14 -4.30
C ARG A 308 -7.27 10.91 -5.44
N SER A 309 -7.62 11.97 -6.17
CA SER A 309 -8.55 11.89 -7.30
C SER A 309 -8.05 10.97 -8.41
N CYS A 310 -6.77 11.06 -8.76
CA CYS A 310 -6.14 10.16 -9.72
C CYS A 310 -6.19 8.69 -9.26
N LEU A 311 -5.89 8.40 -8.00
CA LEU A 311 -6.04 7.04 -7.45
C LEU A 311 -7.50 6.55 -7.51
N MET A 312 -8.45 7.41 -7.10
CA MET A 312 -9.89 7.09 -7.14
C MET A 312 -10.45 6.95 -8.55
N SER A 313 -9.76 7.45 -9.58
CA SER A 313 -10.15 7.25 -10.99
C SER A 313 -9.75 5.88 -11.54
N ARG A 314 -8.95 5.10 -10.80
CA ARG A 314 -8.45 3.77 -11.17
C ARG A 314 -8.97 2.67 -10.25
N GLN A 315 -10.28 2.65 -9.99
CA GLN A 315 -10.91 1.71 -9.04
C GLN A 315 -10.86 0.24 -9.48
N GLU A 316 -10.56 -0.01 -10.76
CA GLU A 316 -10.26 -1.33 -11.30
C GLU A 316 -8.88 -1.85 -10.89
N ARG A 317 -7.98 -0.94 -10.45
CA ARG A 317 -6.60 -1.26 -10.04
C ARG A 317 -6.32 -1.04 -8.56
N VAL A 318 -6.93 -0.04 -7.95
CA VAL A 318 -6.68 0.33 -6.54
C VAL A 318 -8.01 0.32 -5.79
N SER A 319 -8.07 -0.41 -4.68
CA SER A 319 -9.25 -0.44 -3.82
C SER A 319 -9.39 0.87 -3.03
N ILE A 320 -10.60 1.20 -2.59
CA ILE A 320 -10.84 2.41 -1.80
C ILE A 320 -10.02 2.38 -0.50
N GLN A 321 -9.87 1.21 0.10
CA GLN A 321 -9.06 1.01 1.30
C GLN A 321 -7.57 1.27 1.04
N GLU A 322 -7.06 0.79 -0.09
CA GLU A 322 -5.70 1.09 -0.51
C GLU A 322 -5.52 2.59 -0.75
N VAL A 323 -6.47 3.26 -1.40
CA VAL A 323 -6.39 4.72 -1.56
C VAL A 323 -6.33 5.41 -0.21
N GLN A 324 -7.24 5.08 0.72
CA GLN A 324 -7.28 5.67 2.05
C GLN A 324 -5.93 5.52 2.77
N MET A 325 -5.32 4.34 2.71
CA MET A 325 -4.02 4.06 3.33
C MET A 325 -2.84 4.70 2.61
N LEU A 326 -2.82 4.67 1.28
CA LEU A 326 -1.78 5.35 0.47
C LEU A 326 -1.75 6.85 0.76
N MET A 327 -2.93 7.46 0.93
CA MET A 327 -3.01 8.85 1.36
C MET A 327 -2.41 9.09 2.75
N GLN A 328 -2.37 8.12 3.66
CA GLN A 328 -1.69 8.29 4.96
C GLN A 328 -0.19 8.02 4.89
N MET A 329 0.29 7.37 3.83
CA MET A 329 1.69 6.99 3.64
C MET A 329 2.45 7.96 2.73
N CYS A 330 1.74 8.73 1.91
CA CYS A 330 2.37 9.70 1.01
C CYS A 330 3.02 10.83 1.81
N LYS A 331 4.22 11.24 1.38
CA LYS A 331 4.93 12.35 1.99
C LYS A 331 4.46 13.65 1.33
N GLU A 332 4.16 14.63 2.16
CA GLU A 332 3.77 15.96 1.75
C GLU A 332 4.92 16.94 2.02
N ASP A 333 5.17 17.85 1.07
CA ASP A 333 6.10 18.95 1.29
C ASP A 333 5.47 20.10 2.10
N GLU A 334 6.19 21.19 2.31
CA GLU A 334 5.69 22.35 3.07
C GLU A 334 4.54 23.09 2.34
N TYR A 335 4.27 22.76 1.08
CA TYR A 335 3.28 23.43 0.22
C TYR A 335 2.09 22.53 -0.13
N GLY A 336 1.91 21.41 0.55
CA GLY A 336 0.82 20.49 0.27
C GLY A 336 0.97 19.67 -1.01
N GLN A 337 2.18 19.59 -1.55
CA GLN A 337 2.48 18.83 -2.76
C GLN A 337 3.03 17.46 -2.42
N VAL A 338 2.58 16.47 -3.18
CA VAL A 338 2.92 15.06 -3.06
C VAL A 338 3.71 14.64 -4.30
N PRO A 339 4.99 14.26 -4.16
CA PRO A 339 5.74 13.66 -5.25
C PRO A 339 5.20 12.24 -5.55
N TYR A 340 5.09 11.89 -6.84
CA TYR A 340 4.49 10.63 -7.26
C TYR A 340 5.45 9.65 -7.96
N ASP A 341 6.74 9.97 -8.03
CA ASP A 341 7.76 9.10 -8.63
C ASP A 341 7.88 7.76 -7.88
N ASP A 342 7.72 7.79 -6.56
CA ASP A 342 7.90 6.66 -5.64
C ASP A 342 6.66 5.77 -5.45
N ILE A 343 5.63 5.88 -6.32
CA ILE A 343 4.37 5.13 -6.16
C ILE A 343 4.57 3.60 -6.07
N VAL A 344 5.55 3.04 -6.77
CA VAL A 344 5.90 1.60 -6.69
C VAL A 344 6.36 1.25 -5.28
N PHE A 345 7.25 2.04 -4.69
CA PHE A 345 7.74 1.84 -3.33
C PHE A 345 6.61 1.99 -2.30
N LEU A 346 5.72 2.97 -2.49
CA LEU A 346 4.55 3.15 -1.63
C LEU A 346 3.61 1.94 -1.68
N LEU A 347 3.31 1.41 -2.86
CA LEU A 347 2.47 0.21 -3.02
C LEU A 347 3.12 -1.03 -2.40
N GLN A 348 4.43 -1.20 -2.56
CA GLN A 348 5.14 -2.31 -1.92
C GLN A 348 5.15 -2.16 -0.38
N ALA A 349 5.43 -0.97 0.13
CA ALA A 349 5.40 -0.68 1.56
C ALA A 349 4.00 -0.93 2.14
N LEU A 350 2.94 -0.53 1.43
CA LEU A 350 1.57 -0.80 1.82
C LEU A 350 1.31 -2.31 1.97
N ARG A 351 1.81 -3.13 1.03
CA ARG A 351 1.66 -4.60 1.10
C ARG A 351 2.40 -5.19 2.29
N VAL A 352 3.62 -4.72 2.58
CA VAL A 352 4.38 -5.16 3.76
C VAL A 352 3.63 -4.80 5.05
N ASP A 353 3.26 -3.53 5.19
CA ASP A 353 2.61 -3.03 6.39
C ASP A 353 1.26 -3.70 6.62
N ALA A 354 0.46 -3.92 5.55
CA ALA A 354 -0.82 -4.62 5.63
C ALA A 354 -0.65 -6.07 6.11
N LEU A 355 0.40 -6.78 5.68
CA LEU A 355 0.69 -8.15 6.14
C LEU A 355 1.19 -8.18 7.59
N HIS A 356 1.98 -7.21 8.03
CA HIS A 356 2.47 -7.15 9.41
C HIS A 356 1.42 -6.66 10.40
N ASN A 357 0.40 -5.93 9.93
CA ASN A 357 -0.63 -5.30 10.75
C ASN A 357 -2.04 -5.81 10.43
N ALA A 358 -2.16 -7.09 10.08
CA ALA A 358 -3.40 -7.76 9.71
C ALA A 358 -4.35 -8.00 10.91
N LEU A 359 -4.76 -6.93 11.59
CA LEU A 359 -5.48 -6.95 12.88
C LEU A 359 -6.83 -7.65 12.78
N VAL A 360 -7.60 -7.32 11.74
CA VAL A 360 -8.96 -7.87 11.54
C VAL A 360 -8.90 -9.04 10.59
N GLU A 361 -8.04 -8.99 9.58
CA GLU A 361 -7.90 -10.00 8.53
C GLU A 361 -7.52 -11.38 9.09
N THR A 362 -6.72 -11.43 10.17
CA THR A 362 -6.32 -12.69 10.82
C THR A 362 -7.24 -13.11 11.97
N ASP A 363 -8.14 -12.24 12.43
CA ASP A 363 -9.12 -12.56 13.47
C ASP A 363 -10.46 -12.97 12.85
N ILE A 364 -10.69 -14.27 12.78
CA ILE A 364 -11.91 -14.86 12.19
C ILE A 364 -13.19 -14.27 12.81
N SER A 365 -13.20 -14.01 14.12
CA SER A 365 -14.40 -13.48 14.79
C SER A 365 -14.67 -12.04 14.36
N GLN A 366 -13.65 -11.19 14.40
CA GLN A 366 -13.78 -9.78 14.04
C GLN A 366 -14.03 -9.61 12.54
N LEU A 367 -13.32 -10.37 11.68
CA LEU A 367 -13.55 -10.40 10.25
C LEU A 367 -15.00 -10.74 9.91
N ARG A 368 -15.52 -11.81 10.51
CA ARG A 368 -16.90 -12.24 10.29
C ARG A 368 -17.90 -11.18 10.73
N ILE A 369 -17.73 -10.61 11.94
CA ILE A 369 -18.59 -9.53 12.44
C ILE A 369 -18.55 -8.33 11.50
N HIS A 370 -17.36 -7.92 11.06
CA HIS A 370 -17.17 -6.79 10.18
C HIS A 370 -17.90 -6.97 8.83
N LEU A 371 -17.75 -8.13 8.20
CA LEU A 371 -18.44 -8.46 6.94
C LEU A 371 -19.96 -8.50 7.14
N ILE A 372 -20.47 -9.06 8.25
CA ILE A 372 -21.90 -9.07 8.55
C ILE A 372 -22.43 -7.64 8.76
N MET A 373 -21.70 -6.78 9.47
CA MET A 373 -22.06 -5.37 9.61
C MET A 373 -22.12 -4.67 8.25
N GLY A 374 -21.16 -4.92 7.37
CA GLY A 374 -21.19 -4.45 5.98
C GLY A 374 -22.47 -4.90 5.24
N MET A 375 -22.79 -6.19 5.31
CA MET A 375 -23.98 -6.75 4.67
C MET A 375 -25.29 -6.19 5.25
N ARG A 376 -25.39 -6.02 6.57
CA ARG A 376 -26.57 -5.43 7.21
C ARG A 376 -26.75 -3.97 6.83
N ARG A 377 -25.67 -3.19 6.65
CA ARG A 377 -25.73 -1.80 6.15
C ARG A 377 -26.31 -1.73 4.73
N LEU A 378 -26.06 -2.74 3.89
CA LEU A 378 -26.63 -2.86 2.55
C LEU A 378 -28.02 -3.51 2.52
N GLY A 379 -28.61 -3.78 3.68
CA GLY A 379 -29.98 -4.29 3.77
C GLY A 379 -30.09 -5.81 3.65
N LEU A 380 -29.18 -6.57 4.26
CA LEU A 380 -29.32 -8.02 4.42
C LEU A 380 -30.64 -8.37 5.14
N VAL A 381 -31.61 -8.93 4.41
CA VAL A 381 -32.90 -9.40 4.95
C VAL A 381 -32.95 -10.93 5.04
N ASP A 382 -32.45 -11.61 4.00
CA ASP A 382 -32.44 -13.06 3.87
C ASP A 382 -30.99 -13.60 3.91
N ARG A 383 -30.82 -14.92 3.85
CA ARG A 383 -29.49 -15.57 3.75
C ARG A 383 -28.86 -15.47 2.35
N VAL A 384 -29.47 -14.72 1.44
CA VAL A 384 -29.01 -14.56 0.07
C VAL A 384 -28.81 -13.09 -0.27
N MET A 385 -27.75 -12.79 -1.01
CA MET A 385 -27.40 -11.43 -1.43
C MET A 385 -26.87 -11.44 -2.87
N PRO A 386 -27.19 -10.45 -3.72
CA PRO A 386 -26.57 -10.29 -5.02
C PRO A 386 -25.04 -10.20 -4.93
N ILE A 387 -24.33 -10.82 -5.86
CA ILE A 387 -22.85 -10.80 -5.90
C ILE A 387 -22.28 -9.36 -5.97
N TRP A 388 -23.03 -8.41 -6.56
CA TRP A 388 -22.63 -7.00 -6.61
C TRP A 388 -22.72 -6.30 -5.26
N ASP A 389 -23.67 -6.70 -4.41
CA ASP A 389 -23.75 -6.19 -3.04
C ASP A 389 -22.63 -6.80 -2.19
N ILE A 390 -22.30 -8.09 -2.39
CA ILE A 390 -21.10 -8.71 -1.79
C ILE A 390 -19.81 -7.98 -2.21
N LYS A 391 -19.68 -7.63 -3.51
CA LYS A 391 -18.57 -6.80 -3.99
C LYS A 391 -18.54 -5.45 -3.28
N ALA A 392 -19.69 -4.78 -3.12
CA ALA A 392 -19.77 -3.51 -2.40
C ALA A 392 -19.36 -3.67 -0.93
N VAL A 393 -19.75 -4.76 -0.25
CA VAL A 393 -19.28 -5.06 1.11
C VAL A 393 -17.76 -5.16 1.16
N LEU A 394 -17.13 -5.89 0.24
CA LEU A 394 -15.68 -6.04 0.20
C LEU A 394 -14.96 -4.73 -0.13
N LEU A 395 -15.51 -3.89 -1.00
CA LEU A 395 -14.94 -2.58 -1.37
C LEU A 395 -15.09 -1.51 -0.27
N HIS A 396 -16.08 -1.66 0.61
CA HIS A 396 -16.37 -0.73 1.71
C HIS A 396 -16.07 -1.32 3.09
N ALA A 397 -15.36 -2.43 3.14
CA ALA A 397 -14.84 -3.02 4.37
C ALA A 397 -13.62 -2.18 4.83
N ASP A 398 -13.90 -1.08 5.52
CA ASP A 398 -12.95 -0.05 5.95
C ASP A 398 -11.89 -0.56 6.95
N GLN A 399 -12.14 -1.69 7.58
CA GLN A 399 -11.18 -2.31 8.50
C GLN A 399 -10.27 -3.35 7.84
N LEU A 400 -10.43 -3.60 6.54
CA LEU A 400 -9.63 -4.57 5.79
C LEU A 400 -8.79 -3.84 4.74
N CYS A 401 -7.49 -4.13 4.68
CA CYS A 401 -6.61 -3.58 3.64
C CYS A 401 -6.49 -4.51 2.42
N LEU A 402 -7.62 -4.94 1.86
CA LEU A 402 -7.64 -5.81 0.69
C LEU A 402 -7.25 -5.06 -0.58
N SER A 403 -6.36 -5.67 -1.37
CA SER A 403 -6.08 -5.15 -2.71
C SER A 403 -7.24 -5.33 -3.66
N ARG A 404 -7.27 -4.50 -4.71
CA ARG A 404 -8.28 -4.67 -5.75
C ARG A 404 -8.26 -6.04 -6.41
N MET A 405 -7.07 -6.63 -6.58
CA MET A 405 -6.89 -7.97 -7.13
C MET A 405 -7.31 -9.06 -6.14
N GLN A 406 -7.02 -8.90 -4.85
CA GLN A 406 -7.48 -9.83 -3.82
C GLN A 406 -9.01 -9.88 -3.75
N ILE A 407 -9.68 -8.72 -3.82
CA ILE A 407 -11.15 -8.64 -3.89
C ILE A 407 -11.65 -9.40 -5.14
N HIS A 408 -11.05 -9.16 -6.30
CA HIS A 408 -11.42 -9.86 -7.53
C HIS A 408 -11.26 -11.38 -7.41
N VAL A 409 -10.13 -11.86 -6.86
CA VAL A 409 -9.87 -13.29 -6.64
C VAL A 409 -10.93 -13.90 -5.70
N ILE A 410 -11.32 -13.19 -4.63
CA ILE A 410 -12.39 -13.64 -3.74
C ILE A 410 -13.72 -13.74 -4.51
N LEU A 411 -14.06 -12.74 -5.33
CA LEU A 411 -15.29 -12.78 -6.15
C LEU A 411 -15.29 -13.92 -7.18
N SER A 412 -14.13 -14.29 -7.72
CA SER A 412 -13.96 -15.41 -8.66
C SER A 412 -14.25 -16.78 -8.06
N ILE A 413 -13.93 -16.97 -6.78
CA ILE A 413 -14.15 -18.24 -6.07
C ILE A 413 -15.52 -18.34 -5.39
N VAL A 414 -16.20 -17.21 -5.20
CA VAL A 414 -17.56 -17.18 -4.64
C VAL A 414 -18.56 -17.66 -5.68
N HIS A 415 -19.30 -18.71 -5.33
CA HIS A 415 -20.32 -19.28 -6.19
C HIS A 415 -21.61 -18.48 -6.10
N SER A 416 -22.09 -18.00 -7.24
CA SER A 416 -23.41 -17.39 -7.37
C SER A 416 -24.32 -18.29 -8.22
N ASN A 417 -25.62 -18.22 -7.96
CA ASN A 417 -26.62 -18.94 -8.75
C ASN A 417 -26.85 -18.27 -10.12
N HIS A 418 -27.73 -18.85 -10.95
CA HIS A 418 -28.08 -18.29 -12.26
C HIS A 418 -28.65 -16.86 -12.21
N PHE A 419 -29.16 -16.42 -11.06
CA PHE A 419 -29.64 -15.05 -10.84
C PHE A 419 -28.56 -14.12 -10.28
N GLY A 420 -27.35 -14.63 -10.00
CA GLY A 420 -26.25 -13.84 -9.45
C GLY A 420 -26.40 -13.61 -7.94
N GLN A 421 -27.24 -14.42 -7.29
CA GLN A 421 -27.38 -14.42 -5.83
C GLN A 421 -26.39 -15.40 -5.22
N VAL A 422 -25.84 -15.02 -4.08
CA VAL A 422 -24.85 -15.76 -3.31
C VAL A 422 -25.47 -16.12 -1.98
N ASP A 423 -25.26 -17.36 -1.53
CA ASP A 423 -25.54 -17.74 -0.16
C ASP A 423 -24.51 -17.08 0.76
N VAL A 424 -25.00 -16.24 1.66
CA VAL A 424 -24.16 -15.41 2.53
C VAL A 424 -23.38 -16.25 3.53
N GLU A 425 -23.93 -17.39 3.97
CA GLU A 425 -23.24 -18.29 4.89
C GLU A 425 -22.05 -18.97 4.19
N VAL A 426 -22.26 -19.43 2.96
CA VAL A 426 -21.17 -19.98 2.13
C VAL A 426 -20.12 -18.90 1.84
N PHE A 427 -20.54 -17.69 1.48
CA PHE A 427 -19.63 -16.55 1.30
C PHE A 427 -18.79 -16.28 2.54
N LEU A 428 -19.40 -16.21 3.72
CA LEU A 428 -18.68 -15.97 4.98
C LEU A 428 -17.67 -17.07 5.26
N ARG A 429 -18.00 -18.35 5.01
CA ARG A 429 -17.05 -19.46 5.14
C ARG A 429 -15.87 -19.32 4.20
N VAL A 430 -16.12 -18.97 2.93
CA VAL A 430 -15.06 -18.72 1.94
C VAL A 430 -14.18 -17.54 2.37
N ALA A 431 -14.78 -16.38 2.65
CA ALA A 431 -14.07 -15.15 3.02
C ALA A 431 -13.25 -15.33 4.31
N CYS A 432 -13.85 -15.93 5.36
CA CYS A 432 -13.17 -16.21 6.63
C CYS A 432 -12.13 -17.33 6.54
N THR A 433 -12.06 -18.07 5.42
CA THR A 433 -10.98 -19.02 5.16
C THR A 433 -9.88 -18.36 4.33
N VAL A 434 -10.24 -17.58 3.31
CA VAL A 434 -9.30 -17.08 2.30
C VAL A 434 -8.57 -15.83 2.78
N ILE A 435 -9.28 -14.88 3.39
CA ILE A 435 -8.68 -13.61 3.83
C ILE A 435 -7.57 -13.86 4.87
N PRO A 436 -7.78 -14.64 5.95
CA PRO A 436 -6.69 -14.94 6.88
C PRO A 436 -5.50 -15.63 6.19
N ASN A 437 -5.74 -16.53 5.24
CA ASN A 437 -4.69 -17.22 4.50
C ASN A 437 -3.90 -16.30 3.56
N ILE A 438 -4.51 -15.23 3.04
CA ILE A 438 -3.82 -14.21 2.24
C ILE A 438 -2.90 -13.36 3.15
N PHE A 439 -3.36 -13.10 4.38
CA PHE A 439 -2.66 -12.23 5.33
C PHE A 439 -1.73 -12.97 6.31
N ASP A 440 -1.66 -14.29 6.25
CA ASP A 440 -0.73 -15.08 7.03
C ASP A 440 0.70 -14.89 6.52
N ALA A 441 1.50 -14.14 7.28
CA ALA A 441 2.90 -13.84 6.93
C ALA A 441 3.79 -15.10 6.79
N ALA A 442 3.51 -16.18 7.52
CA ALA A 442 4.28 -17.41 7.43
C ALA A 442 3.95 -18.18 6.14
N LEU A 443 2.66 -18.33 5.82
CA LEU A 443 2.21 -18.94 4.56
C LEU A 443 2.65 -18.09 3.36
N PHE A 444 2.63 -16.77 3.47
CA PHE A 444 3.12 -15.87 2.44
C PHE A 444 4.61 -16.10 2.16
N MET A 445 5.44 -16.16 3.20
CA MET A 445 6.88 -16.37 3.03
C MET A 445 7.19 -17.76 2.46
N ASP A 446 6.47 -18.80 2.86
CA ASP A 446 6.63 -20.14 2.28
C ASP A 446 6.32 -20.13 0.76
N LYS A 447 5.22 -19.48 0.36
CA LYS A 447 4.92 -19.26 -1.06
C LYS A 447 6.01 -18.48 -1.78
N ALA A 448 6.50 -17.39 -1.20
CA ALA A 448 7.56 -16.59 -1.78
C ALA A 448 8.83 -17.42 -2.00
N THR A 449 9.22 -18.27 -1.03
CA THR A 449 10.38 -19.17 -1.21
C THR A 449 10.16 -20.22 -2.29
N THR A 450 8.94 -20.72 -2.44
CA THR A 450 8.58 -21.67 -3.51
C THR A 450 8.70 -21.00 -4.88
N ILE A 451 8.13 -19.81 -5.05
CA ILE A 451 8.24 -19.02 -6.29
C ILE A 451 9.71 -18.68 -6.60
N ALA A 452 10.51 -18.33 -5.58
CA ALA A 452 11.92 -18.01 -5.75
C ALA A 452 12.69 -19.21 -6.28
N LYS A 453 12.41 -20.39 -5.73
CA LYS A 453 13.01 -21.65 -6.17
C LYS A 453 12.63 -21.98 -7.61
N GLU A 454 11.35 -21.88 -7.96
CA GLU A 454 10.88 -22.12 -9.32
C GLU A 454 11.55 -21.18 -10.33
N LYS A 455 11.67 -19.89 -10.00
CA LYS A 455 12.35 -18.91 -10.84
C LYS A 455 13.84 -19.22 -11.00
N ALA A 456 14.51 -19.64 -9.93
CA ALA A 456 15.91 -20.05 -9.98
C ALA A 456 16.10 -21.32 -10.83
N ASP A 457 15.22 -22.31 -10.71
CA ASP A 457 15.25 -23.54 -11.49
C ASP A 457 15.00 -23.26 -12.99
N LEU A 458 14.09 -22.33 -13.32
CA LEU A 458 13.84 -21.88 -14.69
C LEU A 458 15.06 -21.17 -15.30
N LEU A 459 15.69 -20.26 -14.56
CA LEU A 459 16.91 -19.58 -15.02
C LEU A 459 18.06 -20.57 -15.22
N ALA A 460 18.27 -21.49 -14.29
CA ALA A 460 19.31 -22.53 -14.44
C ALA A 460 19.05 -23.44 -15.66
N LYS A 461 17.78 -23.72 -15.97
CA LYS A 461 17.40 -24.47 -17.17
C LYS A 461 17.69 -23.67 -18.44
N GLN A 462 17.36 -22.38 -18.48
CA GLN A 462 17.67 -21.49 -19.62
C GLN A 462 19.17 -21.37 -19.85
N GLU A 463 19.96 -21.15 -18.80
CA GLU A 463 21.43 -21.09 -18.91
C GLU A 463 22.02 -22.42 -19.43
N ALA A 464 21.47 -23.57 -18.99
CA ALA A 464 21.90 -24.88 -19.48
C ALA A 464 21.55 -25.09 -20.96
N GLU A 465 20.38 -24.63 -21.41
CA GLU A 465 19.96 -24.68 -22.81
C GLU A 465 20.84 -23.77 -23.69
N GLU A 466 21.19 -22.56 -23.23
CA GLU A 466 22.12 -21.68 -23.94
C GLU A 466 23.52 -22.29 -24.06
N LEU A 467 24.04 -22.90 -22.99
CA LEU A 467 25.33 -23.61 -23.02
C LEU A 467 25.32 -24.82 -23.96
N GLN A 468 24.20 -25.54 -24.04
CA GLN A 468 24.00 -26.62 -25.00
C GLN A 468 23.89 -26.10 -26.43
N GLY A 469 23.19 -24.98 -26.65
CA GLY A 469 23.10 -24.33 -27.95
C GLY A 469 24.45 -23.85 -28.48
N ILE A 470 25.33 -23.32 -27.61
CA ILE A 470 26.68 -22.89 -27.98
C ILE A 470 27.60 -24.10 -28.26
N THR A 471 27.48 -25.20 -27.50
CA THR A 471 28.26 -26.42 -27.77
C THR A 471 27.79 -27.18 -29.01
N ALA A 472 26.49 -27.17 -29.31
CA ALA A 472 25.95 -27.66 -30.57
C ALA A 472 26.41 -26.79 -31.75
N SER A 473 26.45 -25.46 -31.60
CA SER A 473 26.93 -24.54 -32.65
C SER A 473 28.41 -24.75 -33.03
N ILE A 474 29.24 -25.28 -32.12
CA ILE A 474 30.65 -25.64 -32.41
C ILE A 474 30.77 -27.04 -33.04
N ALA A 475 29.84 -27.96 -32.72
CA ALA A 475 29.80 -29.29 -33.32
C ALA A 475 29.20 -29.30 -34.73
N THR A 476 28.32 -28.35 -35.08
CA THR A 476 27.54 -28.36 -36.33
C THR A 476 28.07 -27.39 -37.40
N LYS A 477 29.39 -27.33 -37.62
CA LYS A 477 29.95 -26.89 -38.93
C LYS A 477 30.07 -28.03 -39.94
N ARG A 478 29.32 -29.11 -39.73
CA ARG A 478 29.05 -30.18 -40.70
C ARG A 478 27.69 -30.81 -40.41
N ARG A 479 26.63 -30.18 -40.91
CA ARG A 479 25.50 -30.78 -41.64
C ARG A 479 24.30 -29.86 -41.52
N VAL A 480 23.82 -29.44 -42.69
CA VAL A 480 22.45 -29.02 -42.95
C VAL A 480 21.56 -30.21 -42.57
N ASP A 481 20.58 -29.98 -41.70
CA ASP A 481 19.18 -30.28 -41.97
C ASP A 481 18.32 -29.62 -40.88
N GLU A 482 17.23 -29.00 -41.34
CA GLU A 482 16.18 -28.36 -40.60
C GLU A 482 15.48 -29.37 -39.69
N ASP A 483 15.44 -29.10 -38.39
CA ASP A 483 14.39 -29.62 -37.51
C ASP A 483 13.89 -28.42 -36.70
N ASP A 484 12.82 -27.81 -37.20
CA ASP A 484 11.95 -26.91 -36.46
C ASP A 484 11.44 -27.68 -35.23
N ILE A 485 11.99 -27.33 -34.06
CA ILE A 485 11.39 -27.70 -32.79
C ILE A 485 10.18 -26.79 -32.61
N GLU A 486 9.04 -27.23 -33.15
CA GLU A 486 7.73 -26.70 -32.80
C GLU A 486 7.54 -26.89 -31.30
N ASP A 487 7.74 -25.82 -30.53
CA ASP A 487 7.12 -25.69 -29.22
C ASP A 487 5.62 -25.86 -29.41
N GLU A 488 5.06 -26.97 -28.94
CA GLU A 488 3.62 -27.18 -28.73
C GLU A 488 3.10 -26.17 -27.69
N LYS A 489 3.07 -24.89 -28.07
CA LYS A 489 2.21 -23.89 -27.44
C LYS A 489 0.80 -24.29 -27.79
N THR A 490 0.17 -24.98 -26.85
CA THR A 490 -1.30 -25.08 -26.75
C THR A 490 -1.93 -23.80 -27.31
N ASN A 491 -2.75 -23.94 -28.35
CA ASN A 491 -3.48 -22.87 -29.06
C ASN A 491 -4.51 -22.18 -28.15
N ALA A 492 -4.08 -21.66 -27.01
CA ALA A 492 -4.90 -20.82 -26.16
C ALA A 492 -5.07 -19.46 -26.88
N PRO A 493 -6.31 -18.95 -26.99
CA PRO A 493 -6.55 -17.67 -27.64
C PRO A 493 -5.79 -16.57 -26.90
N ASP A 494 -5.16 -15.69 -27.65
CA ASP A 494 -4.51 -14.52 -27.07
C ASP A 494 -5.56 -13.54 -26.50
N ARG A 495 -5.08 -12.60 -25.68
CA ARG A 495 -5.92 -11.58 -25.03
C ARG A 495 -6.81 -10.84 -26.05
N GLU A 496 -6.24 -10.42 -27.17
CA GLU A 496 -6.98 -9.67 -28.18
C GLU A 496 -8.07 -10.49 -28.86
N ALA A 497 -7.82 -11.79 -29.13
CA ALA A 497 -8.82 -12.69 -29.68
C ALA A 497 -9.99 -12.85 -28.71
N VAL A 498 -9.72 -13.03 -27.41
CA VAL A 498 -10.78 -13.11 -26.39
C VAL A 498 -11.60 -11.82 -26.35
N GLU A 499 -10.96 -10.65 -26.31
CA GLU A 499 -11.67 -9.36 -26.34
C GLU A 499 -12.56 -9.23 -27.59
N LYS A 500 -12.05 -9.61 -28.77
CA LYS A 500 -12.79 -9.55 -30.04
C LYS A 500 -13.98 -10.50 -30.07
N ILE A 501 -13.83 -11.73 -29.57
CA ILE A 501 -14.90 -12.73 -29.51
C ILE A 501 -16.03 -12.25 -28.58
N LEU A 502 -15.69 -11.79 -27.37
CA LEU A 502 -16.67 -11.33 -26.40
C LEU A 502 -17.41 -10.07 -26.88
N GLN A 503 -16.69 -9.12 -27.50
CA GLN A 503 -17.31 -7.92 -28.09
C GLN A 503 -18.24 -8.28 -29.26
N LEU A 504 -17.82 -9.16 -30.16
CA LEU A 504 -18.64 -9.61 -31.29
C LEU A 504 -19.94 -10.26 -30.82
N LEU A 505 -19.86 -11.08 -29.77
CA LEU A 505 -21.01 -11.76 -29.20
C LEU A 505 -21.98 -10.78 -28.52
N CYS A 506 -21.47 -9.81 -27.75
CA CYS A 506 -22.33 -8.78 -27.17
C CYS A 506 -22.99 -7.92 -28.26
N ASN A 507 -22.25 -7.59 -29.32
CA ASN A 507 -22.78 -6.83 -30.46
C ASN A 507 -23.88 -7.58 -31.22
N SER A 508 -23.82 -8.93 -31.29
CA SER A 508 -24.87 -9.70 -31.97
C SER A 508 -26.17 -9.78 -31.16
N VAL A 509 -26.10 -9.57 -29.85
CA VAL A 509 -27.25 -9.56 -28.92
C VAL A 509 -27.75 -8.13 -28.64
N ASP A 510 -26.92 -7.11 -28.88
CA ASP A 510 -27.31 -5.70 -28.77
C ASP A 510 -28.15 -5.25 -29.99
N ASP A 511 -29.46 -5.42 -29.87
CA ASP A 511 -30.42 -4.94 -30.88
C ASP A 511 -30.42 -3.40 -31.04
N ARG A 512 -29.99 -2.66 -30.00
CA ARG A 512 -30.19 -1.20 -29.90
C ARG A 512 -29.03 -0.38 -30.46
N HIS A 513 -27.83 -0.97 -30.59
CA HIS A 513 -26.63 -0.36 -31.17
C HIS A 513 -26.37 1.07 -30.67
N ARG A 514 -26.49 1.28 -29.35
CA ARG A 514 -26.38 2.61 -28.73
C ARG A 514 -24.93 3.12 -28.73
N GLN A 515 -24.75 4.43 -28.57
CA GLN A 515 -23.45 5.05 -28.30
C GLN A 515 -23.54 5.83 -26.98
N PRO A 516 -22.85 5.39 -25.91
CA PRO A 516 -21.99 4.21 -25.84
C PRO A 516 -22.76 2.87 -25.92
N PRO A 517 -22.09 1.77 -26.37
CA PRO A 517 -22.70 0.45 -26.49
C PRO A 517 -23.05 -0.11 -25.12
N THR A 518 -24.32 -0.48 -24.94
CA THR A 518 -24.92 -0.85 -23.66
C THR A 518 -25.83 -2.06 -23.81
N LEU A 519 -25.79 -2.97 -22.84
CA LEU A 519 -26.60 -4.19 -22.85
C LEU A 519 -27.28 -4.39 -21.49
N GLU A 520 -28.53 -4.84 -21.49
CA GLU A 520 -29.21 -5.22 -20.25
C GLU A 520 -28.48 -6.38 -19.57
N LEU A 521 -28.39 -6.36 -18.23
CA LEU A 521 -27.62 -7.35 -17.46
C LEU A 521 -27.96 -8.79 -17.82
N GLN A 522 -29.25 -9.13 -17.94
CA GLN A 522 -29.66 -10.49 -18.27
C GLN A 522 -29.16 -10.92 -19.64
N LYS A 523 -29.31 -10.06 -20.65
CA LYS A 523 -28.80 -10.32 -22.00
C LYS A 523 -27.28 -10.46 -22.03
N PHE A 524 -26.57 -9.64 -21.24
CA PHE A 524 -25.12 -9.74 -21.13
C PHE A 524 -24.68 -11.08 -20.51
N ARG A 525 -25.35 -11.53 -19.45
CA ARG A 525 -25.07 -12.83 -18.83
C ARG A 525 -25.40 -13.99 -19.76
N ASP A 526 -26.55 -13.95 -20.42
CA ASP A 526 -26.94 -14.99 -21.38
C ASP A 526 -25.93 -15.08 -22.54
N ALA A 527 -25.40 -13.93 -22.98
CA ALA A 527 -24.29 -13.89 -23.93
C ALA A 527 -23.01 -14.53 -23.35
N MET A 528 -22.64 -14.23 -22.11
CA MET A 528 -21.44 -14.83 -21.48
C MET A 528 -21.57 -16.35 -21.24
N HIS A 529 -22.79 -16.89 -21.21
CA HIS A 529 -23.05 -18.33 -21.14
C HIS A 529 -23.24 -19.01 -22.51
N HIS A 530 -23.09 -18.28 -23.61
CA HIS A 530 -23.20 -18.83 -24.95
C HIS A 530 -22.02 -19.77 -25.27
N GLU A 531 -22.27 -20.84 -26.04
CA GLU A 531 -21.27 -21.86 -26.39
C GLU A 531 -20.00 -21.29 -27.07
N SER A 532 -20.14 -20.18 -27.79
CA SER A 532 -18.98 -19.49 -28.40
C SER A 532 -17.98 -18.95 -27.38
N VAL A 533 -18.40 -18.70 -26.13
CA VAL A 533 -17.51 -18.22 -25.07
C VAL A 533 -16.54 -19.32 -24.63
N SER A 534 -16.89 -20.60 -24.81
CA SER A 534 -15.96 -21.71 -24.58
C SER A 534 -14.69 -21.61 -25.44
N GLN A 535 -14.75 -20.93 -26.59
CA GLN A 535 -13.57 -20.67 -27.42
C GLN A 535 -12.56 -19.74 -26.75
N CYS A 536 -12.98 -18.94 -25.78
CA CYS A 536 -12.12 -18.02 -25.04
C CYS A 536 -11.24 -18.73 -24.00
N GLN A 537 -11.52 -20.01 -23.70
CA GLN A 537 -10.80 -20.80 -22.68
C GLN A 537 -10.69 -20.07 -21.33
N LEU A 538 -11.75 -19.37 -20.92
CA LEU A 538 -11.87 -18.80 -19.58
C LEU A 538 -12.33 -19.92 -18.65
N SER A 539 -11.63 -20.11 -17.53
CA SER A 539 -12.06 -21.03 -16.48
C SER A 539 -13.35 -20.54 -15.82
N ASP A 540 -14.07 -21.45 -15.16
CA ASP A 540 -15.32 -21.10 -14.47
C ASP A 540 -15.09 -20.02 -13.38
N ALA A 541 -13.95 -20.06 -12.68
CA ALA A 541 -13.59 -19.05 -11.68
C ALA A 541 -13.38 -17.68 -12.32
N GLU A 542 -12.64 -17.62 -13.43
CA GLU A 542 -12.40 -16.37 -14.16
C GLU A 542 -13.71 -15.79 -14.71
N MET A 543 -14.61 -16.64 -15.23
CA MET A 543 -15.92 -16.21 -15.71
C MET A 543 -16.79 -15.65 -14.58
N ARG A 544 -16.80 -16.29 -13.40
CA ARG A 544 -17.52 -15.78 -12.22
C ARG A 544 -16.99 -14.43 -11.78
N GLY A 545 -15.67 -14.27 -11.68
CA GLY A 545 -15.03 -13.00 -11.36
C GLY A 545 -15.39 -11.93 -12.37
N PHE A 546 -15.25 -12.23 -13.66
CA PHE A 546 -15.60 -11.33 -14.76
C PHE A 546 -17.05 -10.82 -14.67
N LEU A 547 -18.00 -11.69 -14.33
CA LEU A 547 -19.42 -11.32 -14.16
C LEU A 547 -19.69 -10.54 -12.87
N ALA A 548 -19.00 -10.87 -11.77
CA ALA A 548 -19.12 -10.15 -10.50
C ALA A 548 -18.64 -8.69 -10.63
N GLU A 549 -17.71 -8.44 -11.54
CA GLU A 549 -17.13 -7.12 -11.73
C GLU A 549 -17.99 -6.15 -12.53
N VAL A 550 -19.06 -6.63 -13.15
CA VAL A 550 -19.97 -5.80 -13.93
C VAL A 550 -20.41 -4.57 -13.13
N ALA A 551 -20.15 -3.40 -13.70
CA ALA A 551 -20.67 -2.12 -13.24
C ALA A 551 -21.98 -1.84 -14.00
N MET A 552 -23.05 -1.55 -13.25
CA MET A 552 -24.37 -1.29 -13.82
C MET A 552 -24.68 0.20 -13.73
N GLU A 553 -24.95 0.82 -14.87
CA GLU A 553 -25.50 2.17 -14.94
C GLU A 553 -26.97 2.08 -15.35
N ARG A 554 -27.88 2.41 -14.42
CA ARG A 554 -29.34 2.36 -14.66
C ARG A 554 -29.85 0.98 -15.14
N GLY A 555 -29.17 -0.09 -14.73
CA GLY A 555 -29.51 -1.48 -15.11
C GLY A 555 -28.95 -1.93 -16.45
N GLU A 556 -28.17 -1.09 -17.14
CA GLU A 556 -27.45 -1.44 -18.37
C GLU A 556 -25.94 -1.55 -18.10
N VAL A 557 -25.26 -2.38 -18.89
CA VAL A 557 -23.84 -2.71 -18.80
C VAL A 557 -23.12 -2.11 -19.99
N LEU A 558 -22.07 -1.31 -19.74
CA LEU A 558 -21.14 -0.81 -20.74
C LEU A 558 -20.17 -1.92 -21.15
N TYR A 559 -20.66 -2.90 -21.91
CA TYR A 559 -19.95 -4.17 -22.12
C TYR A 559 -18.59 -4.02 -22.82
N VAL A 560 -18.42 -3.05 -23.72
CA VAL A 560 -17.14 -2.83 -24.40
C VAL A 560 -16.07 -2.35 -23.42
N GLU A 561 -16.41 -1.43 -22.53
CA GLU A 561 -15.52 -0.94 -21.49
C GLU A 561 -15.23 -2.04 -20.48
N HIS A 562 -16.26 -2.74 -20.02
CA HIS A 562 -16.13 -3.88 -19.11
C HIS A 562 -15.16 -4.95 -19.65
N ILE A 563 -15.31 -5.35 -20.92
CA ILE A 563 -14.42 -6.32 -21.57
C ILE A 563 -12.98 -5.79 -21.64
N ARG A 564 -12.78 -4.55 -22.09
CA ARG A 564 -11.45 -3.93 -22.22
C ARG A 564 -10.75 -3.75 -20.88
N THR A 565 -11.50 -3.59 -19.80
CA THR A 565 -10.94 -3.43 -18.47
C THR A 565 -10.57 -4.76 -17.84
N TRP A 566 -11.47 -5.75 -17.87
CA TRP A 566 -11.33 -6.97 -17.08
C TRP A 566 -10.63 -8.13 -17.78
N VAL A 567 -10.72 -8.24 -19.12
CA VAL A 567 -9.98 -9.29 -19.83
C VAL A 567 -8.46 -9.16 -19.64
N PRO A 568 -7.85 -7.97 -19.71
CA PRO A 568 -6.42 -7.82 -19.43
C PRO A 568 -6.04 -8.23 -18.01
N ILE A 569 -6.86 -7.84 -17.02
CA ILE A 569 -6.65 -8.17 -15.61
C ILE A 569 -6.71 -9.69 -15.39
N ILE A 570 -7.64 -10.40 -16.04
CA ILE A 570 -7.71 -11.87 -15.97
C ILE A 570 -6.41 -12.50 -16.50
N PHE A 571 -5.89 -12.02 -17.64
CA PHE A 571 -4.65 -12.53 -18.21
C PHE A 571 -3.41 -12.19 -17.37
N GLU A 572 -3.44 -11.09 -16.62
CA GLU A 572 -2.42 -10.76 -15.62
C GLU A 572 -2.48 -11.72 -14.44
N LEU A 573 -3.68 -11.99 -13.91
CA LEU A 573 -3.88 -12.95 -12.81
C LEU A 573 -3.44 -14.37 -13.17
N ARG A 574 -3.58 -14.81 -14.44
CA ARG A 574 -3.06 -16.10 -14.94
C ARG A 574 -1.54 -16.25 -14.80
N LYS A 575 -0.80 -15.13 -14.75
CA LYS A 575 0.65 -15.13 -14.55
C LYS A 575 1.01 -15.16 -13.07
N SER A 576 0.09 -14.75 -12.20
CA SER A 576 0.34 -14.64 -10.77
C SER A 576 0.31 -15.99 -10.07
N ARG A 577 1.50 -16.47 -9.71
CA ARG A 577 1.68 -17.69 -8.90
C ARG A 577 1.07 -17.59 -7.50
N VAL A 578 0.82 -16.38 -7.00
CA VAL A 578 0.28 -16.17 -5.65
C VAL A 578 -1.17 -16.65 -5.55
N TYR A 579 -1.95 -16.45 -6.62
CA TYR A 579 -3.39 -16.72 -6.63
C TYR A 579 -3.74 -18.08 -7.24
N ASP A 580 -2.85 -18.71 -8.00
CA ASP A 580 -3.04 -20.04 -8.63
C ASP A 580 -3.59 -21.07 -7.64
N GLY A 581 -2.97 -21.18 -6.45
CA GLY A 581 -3.39 -22.13 -5.42
C GLY A 581 -4.75 -21.82 -4.78
N ILE A 582 -5.26 -20.60 -4.91
CA ILE A 582 -6.61 -20.22 -4.46
C ILE A 582 -7.61 -20.51 -5.58
N LEU A 583 -7.34 -20.06 -6.81
CA LEU A 583 -8.24 -20.20 -7.95
C LEU A 583 -8.42 -21.66 -8.40
N ALA A 584 -7.42 -22.53 -8.18
CA ALA A 584 -7.49 -23.94 -8.53
C ALA A 584 -8.26 -24.82 -7.52
N LYS A 585 -8.59 -24.31 -6.33
CA LYS A 585 -9.30 -25.06 -5.29
C LYS A 585 -10.82 -25.01 -5.50
N ASP A 586 -11.51 -26.05 -5.07
CA ASP A 586 -12.97 -26.08 -5.02
C ASP A 586 -13.50 -25.39 -3.76
N TRP A 587 -14.20 -24.27 -3.93
CA TRP A 587 -14.79 -23.48 -2.85
C TRP A 587 -16.30 -23.68 -2.71
N SER A 588 -16.81 -24.83 -3.17
CA SER A 588 -18.21 -25.22 -2.98
C SER A 588 -18.57 -25.42 -1.50
N GLU A 589 -19.86 -25.37 -1.16
CA GLU A 589 -20.37 -25.48 0.23
C GLU A 589 -19.86 -26.73 0.99
N GLY A 590 -19.64 -27.82 0.27
CA GLY A 590 -19.16 -29.11 0.81
C GLY A 590 -17.64 -29.24 0.92
N ALA A 591 -16.87 -28.20 0.56
CA ALA A 591 -15.42 -28.27 0.57
C ALA A 591 -14.86 -28.43 2.00
N ALA A 592 -14.10 -29.51 2.22
CA ALA A 592 -13.61 -29.91 3.55
C ALA A 592 -12.60 -28.92 4.16
N HIS A 593 -12.01 -28.03 3.36
CA HIS A 593 -11.04 -27.04 3.83
C HIS A 593 -11.68 -25.70 4.23
N LEU A 594 -13.00 -25.55 4.06
CA LEU A 594 -13.73 -24.38 4.54
C LEU A 594 -13.86 -24.44 6.05
N LEU A 595 -13.56 -23.32 6.71
CA LEU A 595 -13.73 -23.17 8.15
C LEU A 595 -15.17 -23.46 8.56
N ASP A 596 -15.32 -24.16 9.69
CA ASP A 596 -16.58 -24.25 10.40
C ASP A 596 -16.77 -22.97 11.22
N LEU A 597 -17.87 -22.26 10.95
CA LEU A 597 -18.20 -20.99 11.60
C LEU A 597 -19.33 -21.16 12.63
N SER A 598 -19.73 -22.40 12.95
CA SER A 598 -20.85 -22.69 13.84
C SER A 598 -20.75 -22.00 15.22
N GLU A 599 -19.55 -22.00 15.82
CA GLU A 599 -19.29 -21.31 17.09
C GLU A 599 -19.44 -19.78 16.97
N HIS A 600 -18.97 -19.21 15.87
CA HIS A 600 -19.05 -17.78 15.61
C HIS A 600 -20.48 -17.34 15.25
N GLU A 601 -21.25 -18.20 14.56
CA GLU A 601 -22.68 -18.00 14.29
C GLU A 601 -23.48 -17.98 15.59
N ALA A 602 -23.16 -18.86 16.54
CA ALA A 602 -23.81 -18.85 17.85
C ALA A 602 -23.51 -17.58 18.65
N ALA A 603 -22.29 -17.05 18.55
CA ALA A 603 -21.88 -15.81 19.23
C ALA A 603 -22.45 -14.55 18.57
N PHE A 604 -22.51 -14.52 17.24
CA PHE A 604 -22.99 -13.38 16.47
C PHE A 604 -23.80 -13.86 15.24
N PRO A 605 -25.12 -14.04 15.37
CA PRO A 605 -25.95 -14.60 14.30
C PRO A 605 -25.95 -13.73 13.04
N LEU A 606 -26.09 -14.35 11.86
CA LEU A 606 -26.15 -13.63 10.59
C LEU A 606 -27.35 -12.66 10.55
N ILE A 607 -28.53 -13.17 10.88
CA ILE A 607 -29.81 -12.44 10.94
C ILE A 607 -30.24 -12.37 12.41
N GLU A 608 -30.59 -11.17 12.89
CA GLU A 608 -31.15 -11.00 14.22
C GLU A 608 -32.59 -11.52 14.24
N ASP A 609 -32.82 -12.66 14.90
CA ASP A 609 -34.17 -13.16 15.14
C ASP A 609 -34.94 -12.16 16.01
N SER A 610 -35.77 -11.33 15.38
CA SER A 610 -36.73 -10.43 16.04
C SER A 610 -37.77 -11.14 16.93
N SER A 611 -37.73 -12.48 17.01
CA SER A 611 -38.67 -13.32 17.74
C SER A 611 -38.13 -13.93 19.03
N ARG A 612 -36.85 -13.71 19.39
CA ARG A 612 -36.32 -14.16 20.69
C ARG A 612 -36.59 -13.09 21.77
N PRO A 613 -37.48 -13.33 22.76
CA PRO A 613 -37.58 -12.44 23.90
C PRO A 613 -36.25 -12.48 24.66
N SER A 614 -35.59 -11.34 24.75
CA SER A 614 -34.32 -11.15 25.46
C SER A 614 -34.43 -11.61 26.90
N SER A 615 -33.95 -12.81 27.17
CA SER A 615 -33.79 -13.39 28.50
C SER A 615 -32.36 -13.89 28.64
N ALA A 616 -31.45 -12.98 29.00
CA ALA A 616 -30.44 -13.16 30.04
C ALA A 616 -29.30 -12.13 29.91
N ASN A 617 -29.04 -11.47 31.03
CA ASN A 617 -27.75 -10.92 31.48
C ASN A 617 -27.20 -9.64 30.81
N SER A 618 -27.77 -8.49 31.19
CA SER A 618 -26.99 -7.28 31.45
C SER A 618 -26.75 -7.13 32.96
N HIS A 619 -25.68 -7.77 33.45
CA HIS A 619 -25.04 -7.38 34.70
C HIS A 619 -23.79 -6.56 34.34
N HIS A 620 -23.97 -5.26 34.09
CA HIS A 620 -22.99 -4.28 34.53
C HIS A 620 -23.65 -2.95 34.87
N GLN A 621 -23.31 -2.53 36.08
CA GLN A 621 -23.72 -1.35 36.81
C GLN A 621 -23.57 -0.07 36.00
N ARG A 622 -24.61 0.76 36.01
CA ARG A 622 -24.43 2.21 36.14
C ARG A 622 -25.48 2.75 37.09
N ALA A 623 -25.03 3.03 38.31
CA ALA A 623 -25.69 3.91 39.24
C ALA A 623 -25.56 5.34 38.71
N SER A 624 -26.67 6.03 38.52
CA SER A 624 -26.72 7.48 38.64
C SER A 624 -28.07 7.89 39.21
N MET A 625 -27.95 8.61 40.31
CA MET A 625 -29.04 9.24 41.02
C MET A 625 -29.57 10.41 40.18
N SER A 626 -30.88 10.51 40.02
CA SER A 626 -31.52 11.82 40.09
C SER A 626 -32.92 11.70 40.67
N ARG A 627 -33.16 12.57 41.64
CA ARG A 627 -34.37 12.75 42.42
C ARG A 627 -35.23 13.81 41.75
N CYS A 628 -36.49 13.47 41.44
CA CYS A 628 -37.71 14.31 41.48
C CYS A 628 -38.78 13.63 40.61
N GLY A 629 -40.06 13.58 40.91
CA GLY A 629 -40.89 14.07 41.97
C GLY A 629 -42.27 13.40 41.80
N SER A 630 -42.94 13.17 42.92
CA SER A 630 -44.25 12.53 43.04
C SER A 630 -45.35 13.19 42.20
N ARG A 631 -46.28 12.39 41.65
CA ARG A 631 -47.71 12.52 41.97
C ARG A 631 -48.56 11.34 41.52
N SER A 632 -49.61 11.15 42.30
CA SER A 632 -50.43 9.97 42.53
C SER A 632 -51.58 9.75 41.54
N SER A 633 -51.85 8.45 41.32
CA SER A 633 -53.16 7.78 41.47
C SER A 633 -54.29 7.93 40.43
N ARG A 634 -55.04 6.82 40.36
CA ARG A 634 -56.35 6.53 39.74
C ARG A 634 -56.25 6.09 38.26
N GLY A 635 -56.62 4.89 37.84
CA GLY A 635 -57.48 3.85 38.42
C GLY A 635 -58.78 3.73 37.63
N SER A 636 -58.87 2.75 36.71
CA SER A 636 -60.09 2.03 36.25
C SER A 636 -59.76 1.33 34.92
N ARG A 637 -59.68 -0.01 34.88
CA ARG A 637 -60.77 -0.99 34.71
C ARG A 637 -61.58 -0.83 33.41
N ARG A 638 -61.47 -1.89 32.58
CA ARG A 638 -62.52 -2.54 31.76
C ARG A 638 -62.98 -1.73 30.52
N LEU A 639 -63.28 -2.28 29.34
CA LEU A 639 -63.63 -3.63 28.90
C LEU A 639 -63.32 -3.77 27.39
N SER A 640 -63.14 -5.03 27.01
CA SER A 640 -63.24 -5.64 25.67
C SER A 640 -64.49 -5.26 24.86
N THR A 641 -64.36 -5.28 23.52
CA THR A 641 -65.11 -6.08 22.51
C THR A 641 -65.07 -5.35 21.17
N ALA A 642 -64.40 -5.88 20.14
CA ALA A 642 -64.92 -6.83 19.14
C ALA A 642 -65.73 -6.16 18.01
N LEU A 643 -65.32 -6.45 16.76
CA LEU A 643 -66.11 -6.71 15.53
C LEU A 643 -65.19 -6.42 14.32
N ARG A 644 -64.55 -7.43 13.69
CA ARG A 644 -65.08 -8.24 12.57
C ARG A 644 -65.77 -7.35 11.50
N ARG A 645 -65.06 -7.02 10.41
CA ARG A 645 -65.06 -7.71 9.08
C ARG A 645 -66.22 -7.21 8.16
N PRO A 646 -66.19 -7.42 6.83
CA PRO A 646 -65.29 -6.88 5.80
C PRO A 646 -66.11 -6.44 4.54
N SER A 647 -65.44 -6.39 3.36
CA SER A 647 -66.01 -6.49 1.99
C SER A 647 -66.60 -5.17 1.42
N ASP A 648 -66.52 -4.85 0.12
CA ASP A 648 -66.42 -5.64 -1.10
C ASP A 648 -65.85 -4.82 -2.27
N ALA A 649 -65.36 -5.56 -3.27
CA ALA A 649 -64.93 -5.09 -4.59
C ALA A 649 -66.11 -4.84 -5.56
N ARG A 650 -65.91 -3.94 -6.55
CA ARG A 650 -66.44 -3.96 -7.95
C ARG A 650 -65.90 -2.73 -8.69
N LYS A 651 -65.02 -2.81 -9.71
CA LYS A 651 -65.14 -3.28 -11.11
C LYS A 651 -65.84 -2.29 -12.06
N MET A 652 -65.23 -2.10 -13.25
CA MET A 652 -65.72 -1.49 -14.51
C MET A 652 -65.68 0.05 -14.59
N GLN A 653 -65.44 0.74 -15.72
CA GLN A 653 -64.84 0.49 -17.04
C GLN A 653 -64.93 1.84 -17.79
N ARG A 654 -63.94 2.18 -18.64
CA ARG A 654 -64.08 2.87 -19.95
C ARG A 654 -64.78 4.25 -20.06
N LEU A 655 -64.05 5.28 -20.52
CA LEU A 655 -64.12 5.84 -21.91
C LEU A 655 -63.38 7.18 -22.04
N ALA A 656 -62.94 7.44 -23.27
CA ALA A 656 -62.14 8.56 -23.75
C ALA A 656 -62.96 9.86 -23.96
N SER A 657 -62.27 11.00 -23.96
CA SER A 657 -62.11 11.92 -25.12
C SER A 657 -62.10 13.43 -24.76
N ARG A 658 -61.00 14.08 -25.19
CA ARG A 658 -60.83 15.38 -25.88
C ARG A 658 -61.47 16.71 -25.40
N SER A 659 -60.66 17.77 -25.62
CA SER A 659 -60.92 19.22 -25.82
C SER A 659 -61.36 20.04 -24.59
N SER A 660 -60.93 21.29 -24.35
CA SER A 660 -60.06 22.26 -25.05
C SER A 660 -59.72 23.44 -24.10
N ASP A 661 -58.78 24.30 -24.54
CA ASP A 661 -58.64 25.75 -24.26
C ASP A 661 -58.16 26.31 -22.89
N ARG A 662 -56.85 26.67 -22.86
CA ARG A 662 -56.19 28.01 -22.61
C ARG A 662 -56.75 29.02 -21.56
N PRO A 663 -55.96 30.03 -21.07
CA PRO A 663 -54.50 30.30 -21.19
C PRO A 663 -53.77 30.84 -19.91
N ALA A 664 -52.43 30.95 -20.05
CA ALA A 664 -51.50 31.97 -19.56
C ALA A 664 -51.31 32.27 -18.06
N MET A 665 -50.07 32.05 -17.58
CA MET A 665 -49.28 33.10 -16.91
C MET A 665 -47.78 32.82 -17.02
N GLN A 666 -47.03 33.92 -17.20
CA GLN A 666 -45.61 34.03 -17.49
C GLN A 666 -44.74 34.03 -16.22
N SER A 667 -43.58 33.38 -16.28
CA SER A 667 -42.26 33.79 -15.73
C SER A 667 -41.34 32.57 -15.84
N GLY A 668 -40.14 32.55 -16.43
CA GLY A 668 -39.24 33.61 -16.85
C GLY A 668 -37.88 33.43 -16.16
N ALA A 669 -37.02 32.52 -16.64
CA ALA A 669 -35.54 32.50 -16.53
C ALA A 669 -35.01 31.14 -17.08
N ARG A 670 -34.54 31.02 -18.33
CA ARG A 670 -33.18 31.27 -18.85
C ARG A 670 -32.06 30.44 -18.16
N SER A 671 -31.69 29.33 -18.79
CA SER A 671 -30.29 28.94 -19.01
C SER A 671 -30.15 28.24 -20.36
N PHE A 672 -29.04 28.54 -21.03
CA PHE A 672 -28.79 28.32 -22.44
C PHE A 672 -28.38 26.86 -22.72
N SER A 673 -29.05 26.23 -23.69
CA SER A 673 -28.47 25.17 -24.49
C SER A 673 -28.08 25.74 -25.86
N ARG A 674 -26.92 25.34 -26.37
CA ARG A 674 -26.64 25.37 -27.81
C ARG A 674 -25.99 24.05 -28.22
N GLN A 675 -26.79 23.29 -28.96
CA GLN A 675 -26.38 22.23 -29.85
C GLN A 675 -25.49 22.76 -30.98
N ASN A 676 -24.58 21.91 -31.46
CA ASN A 676 -24.35 21.58 -32.87
C ASN A 676 -23.25 20.50 -32.91
N SER A 677 -23.59 19.22 -33.09
CA SER A 677 -23.83 18.55 -34.38
C SER A 677 -22.64 18.59 -35.35
N PHE A 678 -21.92 17.45 -35.37
CA PHE A 678 -21.40 16.72 -36.53
C PHE A 678 -21.11 17.47 -37.84
N ARG A 679 -19.87 17.31 -38.32
CA ARG A 679 -19.59 16.90 -39.71
C ARG A 679 -18.18 16.32 -39.86
N SER A 680 -18.12 15.05 -40.21
CA SER A 680 -17.01 14.36 -40.87
C SER A 680 -16.84 14.88 -42.31
N LEU A 681 -15.61 15.11 -42.78
CA LEU A 681 -15.26 14.97 -44.20
C LEU A 681 -13.77 14.63 -44.35
N ALA A 682 -13.52 13.75 -45.31
CA ALA A 682 -12.26 13.08 -45.59
C ALA A 682 -11.32 13.88 -46.51
N ARG A 683 -10.04 13.47 -46.47
CA ARG A 683 -9.00 13.47 -47.53
C ARG A 683 -8.85 14.70 -48.44
N SER A 684 -7.65 15.27 -48.40
CA SER A 684 -6.95 15.70 -49.61
C SER A 684 -5.42 15.76 -49.41
N ASN A 685 -4.73 15.07 -50.32
CA ASN A 685 -3.30 15.20 -50.63
C ASN A 685 -2.94 16.65 -51.01
N SER A 686 -1.73 17.07 -50.66
CA SER A 686 -0.90 17.90 -51.54
C SER A 686 0.58 17.83 -51.17
N ASN A 687 1.36 17.19 -52.04
CA ASN A 687 2.78 17.40 -52.25
C ASN A 687 3.07 18.86 -52.63
N ILE A 688 4.25 19.36 -52.24
CA ILE A 688 5.20 20.25 -52.97
C ILE A 688 6.46 20.31 -52.04
N SER A 689 7.58 19.62 -52.27
CA SER A 689 8.65 19.70 -53.29
C SER A 689 9.58 20.93 -53.20
N GLY A 690 10.90 20.67 -53.07
CA GLY A 690 12.00 21.62 -53.36
C GLY A 690 13.25 21.41 -52.51
N ALA A 691 14.11 20.41 -52.82
CA ALA A 691 15.45 20.57 -53.43
C ALA A 691 16.58 20.78 -52.39
N SER A 692 17.64 19.98 -52.30
CA SER A 692 18.71 19.85 -53.31
C SER A 692 19.62 18.63 -53.05
N SER A 693 19.96 17.89 -54.12
CA SER A 693 20.95 16.78 -54.26
C SER A 693 22.41 17.31 -54.25
N PRO A 694 23.48 16.59 -54.71
CA PRO A 694 23.70 15.17 -55.10
C PRO A 694 24.99 14.58 -54.42
N SER A 695 25.50 13.34 -54.60
CA SER A 695 25.87 12.63 -55.83
C SER A 695 26.35 11.18 -55.55
N ASP A 696 26.11 10.30 -56.52
CA ASP A 696 26.92 9.15 -57.01
C ASP A 696 27.29 7.98 -56.06
N MET A 697 27.30 6.70 -56.47
CA MET A 697 27.38 6.08 -57.79
C MET A 697 27.04 4.57 -57.73
N SER A 698 26.43 4.03 -58.79
CA SER A 698 26.62 2.70 -59.41
C SER A 698 26.39 1.40 -58.60
N GLN A 699 25.30 0.66 -58.87
CA GLN A 699 25.22 -0.50 -59.80
C GLN A 699 26.02 -1.76 -59.40
N LYS A 700 25.33 -2.88 -59.09
CA LYS A 700 25.16 -4.07 -59.98
C LYS A 700 24.63 -5.32 -59.24
N SER A 701 23.67 -5.99 -59.91
CA SER A 701 23.41 -7.45 -60.03
C SER A 701 23.40 -8.34 -58.76
N GLY A 702 22.48 -9.27 -58.58
CA GLY A 702 21.49 -9.85 -59.47
C GLY A 702 21.06 -11.23 -58.95
N ARG A 703 19.90 -11.67 -59.45
CA ARG A 703 19.13 -12.89 -59.16
C ARG A 703 18.36 -12.91 -57.84
#